data_AF-A0A7M7IVE0-F1
#
_entry.id   AF-A0A7M7IVE0-F1
#
_cell.length_a   1.000
_cell.length_b   1.000
_cell.length_c   1.000
_cell.angle_alpha   90.00
_cell.angle_beta   90.00
_cell.angle_gamma   90.00
#
_symmetry.space_group_name_H-M   'P 1'
#
loop_
_entity.id
_entity.type
_entity.pdbx_description
1 polymer ?
#
loop_
_entity_poly.entity_id
_entity_poly.type
_entity_poly.pdbx_seq_one_letter_code
_entity_poly.pdbx_strand_id
1 'polypeptide(L)'
;MSSPGVLREVPCAKNTVISSAIFSDYLKPQVLDYDSYVSSVSLDKTQISNGESKEKSSSMLDDVLGRILRKRKTSKKKTQMTVKKFDAEMDKFINSSLLNVAVVESSSTYKMMAMSCFALGKDLEACCYLIASHAACLRQQIMYRTMKMSLRHRVLSEPMVNNLNVKDLDTDHVLGNTNPATLVATLKELPTEWYVVQITAEHENLKHIRRRVQPEETAYSLKPSHGLYIMTLPTGKNASYPVCVEVPKPCSDSKYDIRTEVESLLNSNKSDLSNIYNNNDLYWKMRRRQNEQMNAAITELEFSWLREWRVLLLADYLECLDLVKDIHDMIDKLIADSSIKEFPVKTRWLLKKIACGACHLQPYEIERAVKKLLPKQEKLAKNMILSIVAKIKVMEPLKTAKRKTLILIVDECLDLLSFESIKLLKHQPVTRFPSLHIAYALFKQHQGTIQAGYKIIKKSEDLGTFIVNPSSDLVKMENRMKSFIQYWLPNWKGLYGAKPELEFFKNALKLYHVLLYSGHGSGIQFLNGEEIERMRVLASVLLFGCSSIKLIPAGGRMPAYGVSNQYLMACSPCILGMLWEVTDGDIDLMTAKLMSKWASSEDKRSWNGVKESLWYHGKLEFQGRVANVKNEPDMLLAVAKSKDVCKQYMTSAAIVVRGLPVKLVD
;
A
#
# COMPACT_ATOMS: atom_id res chain seq x y z
N MET A 1 24.92 -8.23 51.20
CA MET A 1 24.29 -9.56 51.15
C MET A 1 24.24 -10.05 49.71
N SER A 2 25.07 -11.04 49.41
CA SER A 2 25.00 -12.08 48.35
C SER A 2 24.24 -11.82 47.03
N SER A 3 25.02 -11.75 45.96
CA SER A 3 24.68 -12.03 44.56
C SER A 3 24.18 -13.48 44.32
N PRO A 4 23.33 -13.67 43.30
CA PRO A 4 23.49 -14.77 42.34
C PRO A 4 23.37 -14.22 40.90
N GLY A 5 24.22 -14.47 39.92
CA GLY A 5 24.97 -15.66 39.55
C GLY A 5 25.04 -15.62 38.02
N VAL A 6 26.12 -15.06 37.49
CA VAL A 6 26.37 -14.89 36.04
C VAL A 6 26.59 -16.25 35.38
N LEU A 7 25.73 -16.63 34.43
CA LEU A 7 26.02 -17.73 33.51
C LEU A 7 27.03 -17.23 32.45
N ARG A 8 28.27 -17.72 32.57
CA ARG A 8 29.37 -17.47 31.64
C ARG A 8 29.05 -18.01 30.25
N GLU A 9 29.37 -17.20 29.25
CA GLU A 9 29.41 -17.58 27.83
C GLU A 9 30.36 -18.77 27.61
N VAL A 10 29.89 -19.77 26.89
CA VAL A 10 30.74 -20.87 26.37
C VAL A 10 31.31 -20.40 25.03
N PRO A 11 32.64 -20.52 24.79
CA PRO A 11 33.25 -20.09 23.54
C PRO A 11 32.83 -21.05 22.42
N CYS A 12 32.17 -20.53 21.39
CA CYS A 12 31.83 -21.30 20.20
C CYS A 12 33.09 -21.50 19.35
N ALA A 13 33.68 -22.69 19.44
CA ALA A 13 34.79 -23.11 18.60
C ALA A 13 34.31 -23.49 17.18
N LYS A 14 35.03 -22.92 16.19
CA LYS A 14 35.29 -23.35 14.81
C LYS A 14 34.19 -24.01 13.95
N ASN A 15 33.90 -23.30 12.85
CA ASN A 15 33.63 -23.78 11.48
C ASN A 15 33.04 -25.19 11.32
N THR A 16 31.72 -25.24 11.15
CA THR A 16 31.09 -26.28 10.34
C THR A 16 30.28 -25.60 9.25
N VAL A 17 30.68 -25.82 8.00
CA VAL A 17 29.94 -25.37 6.82
C VAL A 17 28.64 -26.17 6.78
N ILE A 18 27.52 -25.52 7.11
CA ILE A 18 26.20 -26.10 6.92
C ILE A 18 25.94 -26.07 5.40
N SER A 19 25.74 -27.25 4.79
CA SER A 19 25.60 -27.37 3.35
C SER A 19 24.31 -26.68 2.87
N SER A 20 24.38 -26.10 1.67
CA SER A 20 23.31 -25.36 0.99
C SER A 20 22.03 -26.16 0.72
N ALA A 21 22.04 -27.47 0.94
CA ALA A 21 20.88 -28.34 0.79
C ALA A 21 19.85 -28.20 1.94
N ILE A 22 20.27 -27.78 3.14
CA ILE A 22 19.41 -27.72 4.34
C ILE A 22 18.48 -26.48 4.35
N PHE A 23 18.69 -25.48 3.49
CA PHE A 23 17.80 -24.30 3.42
C PHE A 23 16.68 -24.42 2.38
N SER A 24 16.83 -25.34 1.41
CA SER A 24 15.97 -25.43 0.22
C SER A 24 14.65 -26.17 0.49
N ASP A 25 14.65 -27.17 1.38
CA ASP A 25 13.48 -28.04 1.59
C ASP A 25 12.68 -27.73 2.86
N TYR A 26 13.23 -26.94 3.80
CA TYR A 26 12.72 -26.78 5.16
C TYR A 26 11.79 -25.56 5.38
N LEU A 27 11.48 -24.80 4.32
CA LEU A 27 10.62 -23.61 4.40
C LEU A 27 9.52 -23.60 3.33
N LYS A 28 9.10 -24.78 2.87
CA LYS A 28 7.83 -24.89 2.14
C LYS A 28 6.69 -24.87 3.16
N PRO A 29 5.72 -23.94 3.06
CA PRO A 29 4.45 -24.10 3.77
C PRO A 29 3.85 -25.44 3.33
N GLN A 30 3.73 -26.41 4.25
CA GLN A 30 3.05 -27.66 3.92
C GLN A 30 1.54 -27.42 3.86
N VAL A 31 1.02 -27.72 2.67
CA VAL A 31 -0.36 -27.92 2.23
C VAL A 31 -1.30 -28.35 3.37
N LEU A 32 -2.27 -27.51 3.71
CA LEU A 32 -3.55 -28.03 4.22
C LEU A 32 -4.30 -28.58 3.02
N ASP A 33 -4.33 -29.91 2.89
CA ASP A 33 -5.23 -30.55 1.95
C ASP A 33 -6.65 -30.45 2.53
N TYR A 34 -7.37 -29.41 2.11
CA TYR A 34 -8.77 -29.17 2.48
C TYR A 34 -9.67 -30.34 2.04
N ASP A 35 -9.24 -31.13 1.05
CA ASP A 35 -9.96 -32.31 0.55
C ASP A 35 -9.54 -33.61 1.25
N SER A 36 -8.41 -33.68 1.98
CA SER A 36 -8.09 -34.84 2.85
C SER A 36 -8.93 -34.91 4.14
N TYR A 37 -9.55 -33.79 4.52
CA TYR A 37 -10.62 -33.77 5.53
C TYR A 37 -11.97 -34.29 4.95
N VAL A 38 -12.04 -34.47 3.63
CA VAL A 38 -13.25 -34.87 2.88
C VAL A 38 -13.13 -36.25 2.22
N SER A 39 -11.93 -36.77 1.95
CA SER A 39 -11.75 -37.91 1.02
C SER A 39 -11.21 -39.22 1.62
N SER A 40 -11.06 -39.35 2.95
CA SER A 40 -10.82 -40.68 3.57
C SER A 40 -12.12 -41.45 3.88
N VAL A 41 -13.11 -41.42 3.00
CA VAL A 41 -14.23 -42.37 3.03
C VAL A 41 -14.70 -42.67 1.60
N SER A 42 -14.23 -43.78 1.02
CA SER A 42 -14.93 -44.52 -0.04
C SER A 42 -14.39 -45.96 0.00
N LEU A 43 -15.12 -47.08 -0.10
CA LEU A 43 -16.53 -47.52 -0.24
C LEU A 43 -16.49 -49.01 0.23
N ASP A 44 -17.52 -49.72 0.73
CA ASP A 44 -18.77 -50.05 0.01
C ASP A 44 -19.79 -50.81 0.92
N LYS A 45 -21.08 -50.45 0.78
CA LYS A 45 -22.39 -51.17 0.99
C LYS A 45 -22.74 -51.77 2.39
N THR A 46 -23.85 -51.44 3.08
CA THR A 46 -25.27 -51.27 2.63
C THR A 46 -26.19 -50.41 3.57
N GLN A 47 -27.07 -49.57 2.99
CA GLN A 47 -28.42 -49.03 3.39
C GLN A 47 -28.63 -48.29 4.76
N ILE A 48 -28.75 -46.94 4.84
CA ILE A 48 -29.87 -45.95 4.55
C ILE A 48 -30.99 -45.95 5.63
N SER A 49 -31.47 -44.86 6.25
CA SER A 49 -31.08 -43.44 6.43
C SER A 49 -32.00 -42.80 7.48
N ASN A 50 -31.46 -42.12 8.50
CA ASN A 50 -32.12 -41.12 9.37
C ASN A 50 -31.02 -40.44 10.21
N GLY A 51 -31.20 -39.17 10.60
CA GLY A 51 -30.50 -38.66 11.78
C GLY A 51 -30.00 -37.22 11.73
N GLU A 52 -30.59 -36.42 12.62
CA GLU A 52 -29.94 -35.43 13.49
C GLU A 52 -28.54 -35.88 13.98
N SER A 53 -27.66 -34.94 14.36
CA SER A 53 -26.88 -35.08 15.63
C SER A 53 -25.94 -33.91 15.90
N LYS A 54 -25.82 -33.68 17.20
CA LYS A 54 -25.13 -32.63 17.94
C LYS A 54 -23.61 -32.85 18.06
N GLU A 55 -22.97 -31.74 18.45
CA GLU A 55 -21.83 -31.61 19.36
C GLU A 55 -20.47 -32.25 19.00
N LYS A 56 -19.51 -31.39 18.62
CA LYS A 56 -18.05 -31.63 18.69
C LYS A 56 -17.30 -30.31 18.99
N SER A 57 -17.45 -29.75 20.19
CA SER A 57 -16.62 -28.61 20.62
C SER A 57 -15.97 -28.73 22.00
N SER A 58 -16.09 -29.85 22.71
CA SER A 58 -15.48 -30.00 24.06
C SER A 58 -14.07 -30.60 24.09
N SER A 59 -13.56 -31.17 23.00
CA SER A 59 -12.37 -32.06 23.09
C SER A 59 -11.00 -31.38 23.16
N MET A 60 -10.89 -30.07 22.93
CA MET A 60 -9.58 -29.40 22.86
C MET A 60 -9.03 -29.01 24.24
N LEU A 61 -9.92 -28.76 25.23
CA LEU A 61 -9.53 -28.43 26.61
C LEU A 61 -9.17 -29.70 27.41
N ASP A 62 -9.88 -30.81 27.16
CA ASP A 62 -9.63 -32.10 27.82
C ASP A 62 -8.28 -32.73 27.39
N ASP A 63 -7.87 -32.53 26.13
CA ASP A 63 -6.60 -33.06 25.61
C ASP A 63 -5.38 -32.29 26.16
N VAL A 64 -5.55 -30.99 26.46
CA VAL A 64 -4.51 -30.16 27.11
C VAL A 64 -4.37 -30.52 28.59
N LEU A 65 -5.48 -30.75 29.30
CA LEU A 65 -5.48 -31.20 30.71
C LEU A 65 -4.93 -32.63 30.86
N GLY A 66 -5.24 -33.53 29.92
CA GLY A 66 -4.71 -34.90 29.91
C GLY A 66 -3.19 -35.00 29.70
N ARG A 67 -2.60 -34.04 28.96
CA ARG A 67 -1.15 -33.96 28.74
C ARG A 67 -0.38 -33.45 29.98
N ILE A 68 -1.01 -32.63 30.82
CA ILE A 68 -0.40 -32.10 32.05
C ILE A 68 -0.31 -33.17 33.16
N LEU A 69 -1.20 -34.17 33.15
CA LEU A 69 -1.34 -35.15 34.23
C LEU A 69 -0.56 -36.47 34.05
N ARG A 70 0.08 -36.72 32.90
CA ARG A 70 0.84 -37.97 32.66
C ARG A 70 2.35 -37.79 32.84
N LYS A 71 2.82 -37.83 34.09
CA LYS A 71 4.23 -38.17 34.40
C LYS A 71 4.38 -39.69 34.46
N ARG A 72 5.11 -40.29 33.52
CA ARG A 72 5.76 -41.60 33.76
C ARG A 72 7.16 -41.67 33.14
N LYS A 73 8.10 -42.06 33.99
CA LYS A 73 9.50 -42.39 33.72
C LYS A 73 9.59 -43.64 32.82
N THR A 74 10.45 -43.60 31.81
CA THR A 74 11.22 -44.77 31.37
C THR A 74 12.52 -44.30 30.74
N SER A 75 13.67 -44.76 31.25
CA SER A 75 14.97 -44.57 30.60
C SER A 75 15.06 -45.51 29.40
N LYS A 76 15.41 -44.97 28.23
CA LYS A 76 15.86 -45.76 27.08
C LYS A 76 17.19 -45.19 26.60
N LYS A 77 18.15 -46.10 26.37
CA LYS A 77 19.50 -45.83 25.87
C LYS A 77 19.46 -44.90 24.66
N LYS A 78 20.23 -43.80 24.70
CA LYS A 78 20.43 -42.88 23.58
C LYS A 78 21.02 -43.65 22.40
N THR A 79 20.19 -43.90 21.38
CA THR A 79 20.68 -44.30 20.07
C THR A 79 21.27 -43.07 19.42
N GLN A 80 22.49 -43.17 18.86
CA GLN A 80 23.17 -42.04 18.26
C GLN A 80 22.33 -41.52 17.08
N MET A 81 21.95 -40.26 17.15
CA MET A 81 20.98 -39.63 16.26
C MET A 81 21.63 -39.36 14.91
N THR A 82 21.24 -40.11 13.88
CA THR A 82 21.67 -39.85 12.50
C THR A 82 20.95 -38.62 11.94
N VAL A 83 21.63 -37.83 11.09
CA VAL A 83 21.09 -36.60 10.49
C VAL A 83 19.69 -36.81 9.88
N LYS A 84 19.49 -37.85 9.07
CA LYS A 84 18.17 -38.17 8.49
C LYS A 84 17.05 -38.41 9.51
N LYS A 85 17.40 -38.93 10.69
CA LYS A 85 16.43 -39.25 11.74
C LYS A 85 16.13 -38.02 12.60
N PHE A 86 17.13 -37.15 12.78
CA PHE A 86 16.94 -35.82 13.32
C PHE A 86 16.06 -34.97 12.40
N ASP A 87 16.32 -34.96 11.10
CA ASP A 87 15.52 -34.25 10.10
C ASP A 87 14.06 -34.72 10.15
N ALA A 88 13.82 -36.04 10.15
CA ALA A 88 12.46 -36.59 10.26
C ALA A 88 11.77 -36.29 11.60
N GLU A 89 12.50 -36.30 12.72
CA GLU A 89 11.95 -35.92 14.03
C GLU A 89 11.70 -34.41 14.12
N MET A 90 12.53 -33.59 13.48
CA MET A 90 12.40 -32.14 13.41
C MET A 90 11.23 -31.74 12.50
N ASP A 91 11.06 -32.37 11.34
CA ASP A 91 9.89 -32.23 10.48
C ASP A 91 8.62 -32.63 11.24
N LYS A 92 8.65 -33.76 11.95
CA LYS A 92 7.53 -34.19 12.79
C LYS A 92 7.27 -33.21 13.94
N PHE A 93 8.31 -32.66 14.56
CA PHE A 93 8.19 -31.67 15.63
C PHE A 93 7.64 -30.33 15.12
N ILE A 94 8.06 -29.86 13.95
CA ILE A 94 7.58 -28.63 13.32
C ILE A 94 6.17 -28.81 12.73
N ASN A 95 5.82 -30.01 12.25
CA ASN A 95 4.47 -30.30 11.78
C ASN A 95 3.47 -30.53 12.94
N SER A 96 3.95 -31.01 14.09
CA SER A 96 3.11 -31.23 15.29
C SER A 96 3.05 -30.04 16.23
N SER A 97 4.08 -29.19 16.22
CA SER A 97 4.06 -27.89 16.87
C SER A 97 3.52 -26.92 15.83
N LEU A 98 2.30 -26.38 16.01
CA LEU A 98 1.85 -25.20 15.26
C LEU A 98 2.76 -24.01 15.58
N LEU A 99 4.01 -24.04 15.14
CA LEU A 99 4.91 -22.92 15.12
C LEU A 99 4.42 -22.04 13.97
N ASN A 100 3.31 -21.36 14.23
CA ASN A 100 3.08 -20.05 13.65
C ASN A 100 4.36 -19.27 13.93
N VAL A 101 5.27 -19.18 12.95
CA VAL A 101 6.21 -18.06 12.92
C VAL A 101 5.33 -16.86 13.20
N ALA A 102 5.57 -16.18 14.33
CA ALA A 102 4.71 -15.09 14.75
C ALA A 102 4.57 -14.18 13.53
N VAL A 103 3.34 -13.91 13.09
CA VAL A 103 2.97 -13.12 11.89
C VAL A 103 3.81 -11.85 11.73
N VAL A 104 4.19 -11.31 12.89
CA VAL A 104 5.14 -10.25 13.16
C VAL A 104 6.47 -10.39 12.38
N GLU A 105 7.00 -11.61 12.23
CA GLU A 105 8.25 -11.91 11.52
C GLU A 105 8.06 -12.34 10.06
N SER A 106 6.81 -12.51 9.59
CA SER A 106 6.54 -13.03 8.24
C SER A 106 7.13 -12.09 7.18
N SER A 107 6.98 -10.77 7.35
CA SER A 107 7.54 -9.79 6.40
C SER A 107 9.06 -9.91 6.29
N SER A 108 9.77 -9.96 7.43
CA SER A 108 11.22 -10.14 7.49
C SER A 108 11.67 -11.45 6.85
N THR A 109 10.99 -12.55 7.19
CA THR A 109 11.28 -13.89 6.67
C THR A 109 11.15 -13.94 5.16
N TYR A 110 10.05 -13.42 4.61
CA TYR A 110 9.84 -13.40 3.17
C TYR A 110 10.86 -12.53 2.43
N LYS A 111 11.25 -11.38 2.99
CA LYS A 111 12.32 -10.55 2.39
C LYS A 111 13.67 -11.29 2.39
N MET A 112 14.02 -12.01 3.45
CA MET A 112 15.24 -12.85 3.48
C MET A 112 15.19 -13.99 2.44
N MET A 113 14.02 -14.62 2.28
CA MET A 113 13.81 -15.65 1.26
C MET A 113 13.94 -15.08 -0.15
N ALA A 114 13.41 -13.89 -0.40
CA ALA A 114 13.53 -13.20 -1.67
C ALA A 114 14.99 -12.91 -2.02
N MET A 115 15.77 -12.37 -1.08
CA MET A 115 17.22 -12.13 -1.25
C MET A 115 17.96 -13.42 -1.61
N SER A 116 17.65 -14.52 -0.92
CA SER A 116 18.24 -15.83 -1.19
C SER A 116 17.86 -16.34 -2.58
N CYS A 117 16.61 -16.16 -3.00
CA CYS A 117 16.14 -16.54 -4.34
C CYS A 117 16.81 -15.71 -5.44
N PHE A 118 16.97 -14.39 -5.26
CA PHE A 118 17.73 -13.55 -6.19
C PHE A 118 19.18 -14.01 -6.32
N ALA A 119 19.85 -14.32 -5.20
CA ALA A 119 21.22 -14.83 -5.22
C ALA A 119 21.36 -16.18 -5.97
N LEU A 120 20.28 -16.97 -6.02
CA LEU A 120 20.20 -18.25 -6.74
C LEU A 120 19.66 -18.12 -8.17
N GLY A 121 19.38 -16.90 -8.66
CA GLY A 121 18.80 -16.67 -10.00
C GLY A 121 17.33 -17.09 -10.14
N LYS A 122 16.62 -17.28 -9.02
CA LYS A 122 15.19 -17.63 -8.96
C LYS A 122 14.33 -16.36 -8.85
N ASP A 123 14.36 -15.53 -9.90
CA ASP A 123 13.75 -14.20 -9.90
C ASP A 123 12.23 -14.22 -9.63
N LEU A 124 11.50 -15.19 -10.19
CA LEU A 124 10.06 -15.28 -10.03
C LEU A 124 9.66 -15.65 -8.60
N GLU A 125 10.32 -16.65 -8.01
CA GLU A 125 10.14 -17.03 -6.61
C GLU A 125 10.48 -15.86 -5.68
N ALA A 126 11.58 -15.15 -5.96
CA ALA A 126 11.95 -13.96 -5.21
C ALA A 126 10.86 -12.88 -5.24
N CYS A 127 10.29 -12.62 -6.42
CA CYS A 127 9.17 -11.68 -6.58
C CYS A 127 7.94 -12.14 -5.77
N CYS A 128 7.60 -13.42 -5.80
CA CYS A 128 6.47 -13.96 -5.03
C CYS A 128 6.68 -13.77 -3.52
N TYR A 129 7.90 -13.97 -3.01
CA TYR A 129 8.23 -13.69 -1.61
C TYR A 129 8.17 -12.19 -1.29
N LEU A 130 8.61 -11.30 -2.18
CA LEU A 130 8.42 -9.87 -1.96
C LEU A 130 6.93 -9.50 -1.94
N ILE A 131 6.09 -10.08 -2.81
CA ILE A 131 4.63 -9.88 -2.75
C ILE A 131 4.08 -10.34 -1.40
N ALA A 132 4.49 -11.53 -0.94
CA ALA A 132 4.11 -12.12 0.33
C ALA A 132 4.45 -11.28 1.57
N SER A 133 5.54 -10.51 1.50
CA SER A 133 6.06 -9.74 2.64
C SER A 133 5.20 -8.54 3.03
N HIS A 134 4.25 -8.14 2.19
CA HIS A 134 3.41 -6.95 2.39
C HIS A 134 2.09 -7.30 3.10
N ALA A 135 1.71 -6.47 4.06
CA ALA A 135 0.43 -6.52 4.77
C ALA A 135 0.11 -7.87 5.44
N ALA A 136 1.10 -8.70 5.76
CA ALA A 136 0.87 -10.05 6.28
C ALA A 136 -0.02 -10.05 7.54
N CYS A 137 0.22 -9.12 8.47
CA CYS A 137 -0.62 -8.97 9.66
C CYS A 137 -2.05 -8.53 9.32
N LEU A 138 -2.25 -7.60 8.38
CA LEU A 138 -3.58 -7.17 7.95
C LEU A 138 -4.34 -8.32 7.30
N ARG A 139 -3.69 -9.09 6.41
CA ARG A 139 -4.30 -10.26 5.73
C ARG A 139 -4.81 -11.28 6.76
N GLN A 140 -4.02 -11.55 7.79
CA GLN A 140 -4.45 -12.43 8.88
C GLN A 140 -5.53 -11.82 9.77
N GLN A 141 -5.49 -10.51 10.06
CA GLN A 141 -6.56 -9.84 10.79
C GLN A 141 -7.92 -10.03 10.08
N ILE A 142 -7.95 -9.92 8.74
CA ILE A 142 -9.17 -10.14 7.96
C ILE A 142 -9.65 -11.59 8.08
N MET A 143 -8.74 -12.57 8.03
CA MET A 143 -9.06 -13.97 8.26
C MET A 143 -9.70 -14.19 9.65
N TYR A 144 -9.04 -13.70 10.71
CA TYR A 144 -9.56 -13.82 12.07
C TYR A 144 -10.92 -13.12 12.22
N ARG A 145 -11.13 -11.99 11.54
CA ARG A 145 -12.41 -11.29 11.56
C ARG A 145 -13.52 -12.11 10.89
N THR A 146 -13.22 -12.76 9.78
CA THR A 146 -14.13 -13.69 9.09
C THR A 146 -14.48 -14.89 9.98
N MET A 147 -13.49 -15.48 10.65
CA MET A 147 -13.71 -16.58 11.61
C MET A 147 -14.62 -16.14 12.77
N LYS A 148 -14.34 -14.97 13.37
CA LYS A 148 -15.18 -14.39 14.45
C LYS A 148 -16.61 -14.16 13.97
N MET A 149 -16.81 -13.66 12.75
CA MET A 149 -18.13 -13.44 12.18
C MET A 149 -18.90 -14.74 11.98
N SER A 150 -18.25 -15.77 11.43
CA SER A 150 -18.85 -17.10 11.28
C SER A 150 -19.24 -17.72 12.63
N LEU A 151 -18.41 -17.53 13.67
CA LEU A 151 -18.73 -17.95 15.03
C LEU A 151 -19.96 -17.20 15.59
N ARG A 152 -20.02 -15.87 15.44
CA ARG A 152 -21.18 -15.08 15.89
C ARG A 152 -22.47 -15.48 15.16
N HIS A 153 -22.41 -15.72 13.85
CA HIS A 153 -23.57 -16.22 13.12
C HIS A 153 -24.05 -17.58 13.66
N ARG A 154 -23.12 -18.52 13.90
CA ARG A 154 -23.47 -19.85 14.41
C ARG A 154 -23.98 -19.86 15.85
N VAL A 155 -23.42 -19.02 16.72
CA VAL A 155 -23.71 -19.04 18.16
C VAL A 155 -24.80 -18.05 18.54
N LEU A 156 -24.80 -16.86 17.94
CA LEU A 156 -25.68 -15.74 18.30
C LEU A 156 -26.75 -15.44 17.23
N SER A 157 -26.78 -16.18 16.12
CA SER A 157 -27.66 -15.90 14.97
C SER A 157 -27.52 -14.47 14.41
N GLU A 158 -26.36 -13.84 14.60
CA GLU A 158 -26.06 -12.54 14.00
C GLU A 158 -25.92 -12.68 12.47
N PRO A 159 -26.42 -11.72 11.66
CA PRO A 159 -26.33 -11.79 10.21
C PRO A 159 -24.86 -11.74 9.74
N MET A 160 -24.55 -12.53 8.70
CA MET A 160 -23.24 -12.46 8.04
C MET A 160 -23.11 -11.19 7.22
N VAL A 161 -21.90 -10.64 7.19
CA VAL A 161 -21.54 -9.48 6.37
C VAL A 161 -20.55 -9.93 5.30
N ASN A 162 -20.87 -9.62 4.05
CA ASN A 162 -20.00 -9.94 2.92
C ASN A 162 -18.83 -8.93 2.86
N ASN A 163 -17.72 -9.23 3.53
CA ASN A 163 -16.48 -8.46 3.49
C ASN A 163 -15.47 -9.05 2.49
N LEU A 164 -14.20 -8.63 2.55
CA LEU A 164 -13.14 -9.21 1.73
C LEU A 164 -13.08 -10.74 1.94
N ASN A 165 -13.04 -11.48 0.84
CA ASN A 165 -13.01 -12.94 0.88
C ASN A 165 -11.59 -13.41 1.22
N VAL A 166 -11.46 -14.23 2.26
CA VAL A 166 -10.19 -14.79 2.72
C VAL A 166 -9.47 -15.60 1.63
N LYS A 167 -10.23 -16.24 0.73
CA LYS A 167 -9.67 -16.99 -0.41
C LYS A 167 -8.85 -16.13 -1.36
N ASP A 168 -9.16 -14.84 -1.44
CA ASP A 168 -8.46 -13.90 -2.32
C ASP A 168 -7.23 -13.26 -1.64
N LEU A 169 -7.01 -13.53 -0.34
CA LEU A 169 -5.97 -12.86 0.47
C LEU A 169 -4.68 -13.65 0.64
N ASP A 170 -4.65 -14.93 0.27
CA ASP A 170 -3.45 -15.80 0.37
C ASP A 170 -2.79 -15.83 1.77
N THR A 171 -3.61 -15.90 2.83
CA THR A 171 -3.20 -15.63 4.23
C THR A 171 -2.12 -16.55 4.78
N ASP A 172 -2.05 -17.78 4.27
CA ASP A 172 -1.11 -18.81 4.73
C ASP A 172 -0.15 -19.28 3.63
N HIS A 173 -0.14 -18.62 2.45
CA HIS A 173 0.49 -19.12 1.22
C HIS A 173 -0.04 -20.48 0.72
N VAL A 174 -1.08 -21.01 1.39
CA VAL A 174 -1.80 -22.23 1.04
C VAL A 174 -2.86 -21.95 -0.04
N LEU A 175 -3.38 -20.72 -0.11
CA LEU A 175 -4.46 -20.33 -1.04
C LEU A 175 -3.94 -19.79 -2.37
N GLY A 176 -2.61 -19.73 -2.54
CA GLY A 176 -1.98 -20.04 -3.82
C GLY A 176 -2.25 -19.07 -4.96
N ASN A 177 -2.76 -17.86 -4.74
CA ASN A 177 -3.04 -16.90 -5.82
C ASN A 177 -1.81 -16.07 -6.21
N THR A 178 -0.76 -16.05 -5.39
CA THR A 178 0.45 -15.23 -5.64
C THR A 178 1.74 -16.02 -5.63
N ASN A 179 1.66 -17.33 -5.89
CA ASN A 179 2.84 -18.20 -6.01
C ASN A 179 3.35 -18.23 -7.47
N PRO A 180 4.55 -18.80 -7.75
CA PRO A 180 5.12 -18.82 -9.10
C PRO A 180 4.22 -19.44 -10.17
N ALA A 181 3.38 -20.41 -9.83
CA ALA A 181 2.52 -21.10 -10.79
C ALA A 181 1.26 -20.29 -11.14
N THR A 182 0.76 -19.46 -10.24
CA THR A 182 -0.55 -18.80 -10.36
C THR A 182 -0.47 -17.28 -10.49
N LEU A 183 0.65 -16.66 -10.11
CA LEU A 183 0.80 -15.20 -10.07
C LEU A 183 0.38 -14.55 -11.39
N VAL A 184 0.85 -15.08 -12.53
CA VAL A 184 0.50 -14.52 -13.84
C VAL A 184 -0.99 -14.66 -14.14
N ALA A 185 -1.64 -15.75 -13.73
CA ALA A 185 -3.09 -15.92 -13.89
C ALA A 185 -3.85 -14.88 -13.07
N THR A 186 -3.47 -14.66 -11.81
CA THR A 186 -4.02 -13.62 -10.93
C THR A 186 -3.84 -12.23 -11.52
N LEU A 187 -2.66 -11.91 -12.07
CA LEU A 187 -2.40 -10.63 -12.74
C LEU A 187 -3.24 -10.46 -14.02
N LYS A 188 -3.55 -11.54 -14.74
CA LYS A 188 -4.42 -11.49 -15.93
C LYS A 188 -5.86 -11.09 -15.61
N GLU A 189 -6.32 -11.42 -14.41
CA GLU A 189 -7.69 -11.10 -13.97
C GLU A 189 -7.86 -9.64 -13.55
N LEU A 190 -6.78 -8.99 -13.11
CA LEU A 190 -6.78 -7.57 -12.78
C LEU A 190 -7.00 -6.70 -14.03
N PRO A 191 -7.56 -5.48 -13.90
CA PRO A 191 -7.82 -4.60 -15.03
C PRO A 191 -6.58 -4.28 -15.89
N THR A 192 -6.79 -4.13 -17.21
CA THR A 192 -5.70 -3.83 -18.17
C THR A 192 -5.25 -2.37 -18.05
N GLU A 193 -6.11 -1.51 -17.52
CA GLU A 193 -5.91 -0.09 -17.28
C GLU A 193 -5.10 0.18 -16.01
N TRP A 194 -4.87 -0.85 -15.18
CA TRP A 194 -4.01 -0.74 -14.01
C TRP A 194 -2.56 -0.95 -14.41
N TYR A 195 -1.68 -0.19 -13.76
CA TYR A 195 -0.25 -0.39 -13.82
C TYR A 195 0.24 -0.52 -12.38
N VAL A 196 0.51 -1.75 -11.96
CA VAL A 196 0.79 -2.06 -10.55
C VAL A 196 2.29 -2.03 -10.31
N VAL A 197 2.73 -1.25 -9.33
CA VAL A 197 4.12 -1.19 -8.87
C VAL A 197 4.19 -1.41 -7.38
N GLN A 198 5.01 -2.35 -6.96
CA GLN A 198 5.32 -2.61 -5.56
C GLN A 198 6.71 -2.07 -5.22
N ILE A 199 6.80 -1.30 -4.13
CA ILE A 199 8.06 -0.81 -3.55
C ILE A 199 8.25 -1.50 -2.21
N THR A 200 9.31 -2.28 -2.10
CA THR A 200 9.65 -3.04 -0.89
C THR A 200 10.98 -2.58 -0.34
N ALA A 201 11.05 -2.31 0.96
CA ALA A 201 12.34 -2.07 1.61
C ALA A 201 13.07 -3.41 1.74
N GLU A 202 14.37 -3.40 1.41
CA GLU A 202 15.26 -4.54 1.63
C GLU A 202 15.29 -4.95 3.12
N HIS A 203 15.54 -6.23 3.38
CA HIS A 203 15.59 -6.74 4.74
C HIS A 203 16.80 -6.18 5.52
N GLU A 204 16.55 -5.69 6.74
CA GLU A 204 17.61 -5.31 7.66
C GLU A 204 17.97 -6.44 8.64
N ASN A 205 19.26 -6.77 8.71
CA ASN A 205 19.74 -7.79 9.65
C ASN A 205 19.66 -7.33 11.12
N LEU A 206 19.14 -8.22 11.97
CA LEU A 206 18.90 -8.06 13.41
C LEU A 206 20.08 -7.52 14.24
N LYS A 207 21.34 -7.84 13.87
CA LYS A 207 22.52 -7.34 14.58
C LYS A 207 22.68 -5.82 14.47
N HIS A 208 22.13 -5.23 13.42
CA HIS A 208 22.15 -3.78 13.21
C HIS A 208 21.01 -3.08 13.96
N ILE A 209 19.89 -3.78 14.20
CA ILE A 209 18.73 -3.30 14.98
C ILE A 209 19.08 -3.18 16.48
N ARG A 210 19.72 -4.21 17.07
CA ARG A 210 20.02 -4.27 18.52
C ARG A 210 20.99 -3.20 19.02
N ARG A 211 21.84 -2.64 18.16
CA ARG A 211 22.79 -1.57 18.55
C ARG A 211 22.17 -0.18 18.63
N ARG A 212 20.86 -0.03 18.36
CA ARG A 212 20.19 1.28 18.19
C ARG A 212 19.03 1.53 19.13
N VAL A 213 18.63 0.55 19.95
CA VAL A 213 17.55 0.72 20.93
C VAL A 213 18.12 1.43 22.16
N GLN A 214 17.88 2.74 22.26
CA GLN A 214 18.05 3.45 23.54
C GLN A 214 16.86 3.07 24.46
N PRO A 215 17.06 2.91 25.77
CA PRO A 215 15.98 2.51 26.71
C PRO A 215 14.76 3.45 26.73
N GLU A 216 14.93 4.69 26.29
CA GLU A 216 13.94 5.77 26.43
C GLU A 216 13.15 6.04 25.14
N GLU A 217 13.60 5.51 24.00
CA GLU A 217 12.93 5.61 22.70
C GLU A 217 12.02 4.40 22.49
N THR A 218 10.83 4.43 23.08
CA THR A 218 9.77 3.42 22.86
C THR A 218 9.15 3.50 21.46
N ALA A 219 9.50 4.50 20.66
CA ALA A 219 9.22 4.52 19.23
C ALA A 219 10.28 3.69 18.52
N TYR A 220 9.86 2.71 17.75
CA TYR A 220 10.72 2.06 16.77
C TYR A 220 11.32 3.13 15.86
N SER A 221 12.57 3.57 16.13
CA SER A 221 13.38 4.25 15.13
C SER A 221 13.77 3.19 14.10
N LEU A 222 12.85 2.95 13.16
CA LEU A 222 13.10 2.15 11.97
C LEU A 222 14.09 2.93 11.09
N LYS A 223 15.38 2.86 11.41
CA LYS A 223 16.46 3.52 10.64
C LYS A 223 16.98 2.56 9.56
N PRO A 224 17.67 3.04 8.51
CA PRO A 224 17.36 4.05 7.48
C PRO A 224 16.52 3.41 6.35
N SER A 225 16.15 4.11 5.26
CA SER A 225 15.74 3.41 4.04
C SER A 225 16.89 2.54 3.53
N HIS A 226 16.63 1.23 3.42
CA HIS A 226 17.56 0.24 2.88
C HIS A 226 17.57 0.33 1.36
N GLY A 227 18.27 -0.59 0.69
CA GLY A 227 17.99 -0.81 -0.72
C GLY A 227 16.49 -1.00 -0.93
N LEU A 228 16.00 -0.58 -2.10
CA LEU A 228 14.61 -0.72 -2.48
C LEU A 228 14.51 -1.78 -3.58
N TYR A 229 13.53 -2.66 -3.45
CA TYR A 229 13.06 -3.46 -4.57
C TYR A 229 11.87 -2.73 -5.20
N ILE A 230 12.03 -2.28 -6.44
CA ILE A 230 10.95 -1.72 -7.25
C ILE A 230 10.51 -2.80 -8.25
N MET A 231 9.29 -3.29 -8.07
CA MET A 231 8.74 -4.39 -8.86
C MET A 231 7.52 -3.93 -9.62
N THR A 232 7.55 -4.04 -10.94
CA THR A 232 6.38 -3.82 -11.78
C THR A 232 5.65 -5.14 -11.99
N LEU A 233 4.33 -5.09 -11.92
CA LEU A 233 3.41 -6.22 -12.00
C LEU A 233 2.46 -5.97 -13.18
N PRO A 234 2.80 -6.43 -14.41
CA PRO A 234 1.98 -6.22 -15.59
C PRO A 234 0.63 -6.91 -15.45
N THR A 235 -0.49 -6.19 -15.58
CA THR A 235 -1.85 -6.71 -15.40
C THR A 235 -2.66 -6.79 -16.71
N GLY A 236 -3.81 -7.45 -16.65
CA GLY A 236 -4.77 -7.55 -17.73
C GLY A 236 -4.47 -8.67 -18.72
N LYS A 237 -5.15 -8.66 -19.87
CA LYS A 237 -5.09 -9.77 -20.85
C LYS A 237 -3.66 -10.10 -21.30
N ASN A 238 -2.78 -9.10 -21.32
CA ASN A 238 -1.37 -9.20 -21.71
C ASN A 238 -0.42 -9.28 -20.52
N ALA A 239 -0.91 -9.64 -19.32
CA ALA A 239 -0.08 -9.78 -18.13
C ALA A 239 1.07 -10.76 -18.38
N SER A 240 2.23 -10.44 -17.81
CA SER A 240 3.47 -11.17 -17.94
C SER A 240 4.13 -11.34 -16.57
N TYR A 241 5.27 -12.03 -16.55
CA TYR A 241 6.05 -12.16 -15.33
C TYR A 241 6.46 -10.79 -14.75
N PRO A 242 6.56 -10.68 -13.41
CA PRO A 242 7.00 -9.47 -12.73
C PRO A 242 8.41 -9.05 -13.15
N VAL A 243 8.65 -7.74 -13.18
CA VAL A 243 9.98 -7.19 -13.42
C VAL A 243 10.43 -6.43 -12.17
N CYS A 244 11.36 -7.04 -11.43
CA CYS A 244 11.93 -6.46 -10.21
C CYS A 244 13.34 -5.89 -10.45
N VAL A 245 13.56 -4.67 -9.97
CA VAL A 245 14.87 -4.01 -9.94
C VAL A 245 15.25 -3.68 -8.51
N GLU A 246 16.46 -4.08 -8.15
CA GLU A 246 17.11 -3.68 -6.91
C GLU A 246 17.79 -2.31 -7.08
N VAL A 247 17.43 -1.38 -6.22
CA VAL A 247 17.97 -0.03 -6.14
C VAL A 247 18.73 0.08 -4.82
N PRO A 248 20.06 0.05 -4.83
CA PRO A 248 20.82 0.11 -3.59
C PRO A 248 20.61 1.46 -2.90
N LYS A 249 20.75 1.46 -1.59
CA LYS A 249 20.80 2.70 -0.80
C LYS A 249 21.82 3.68 -1.43
N PRO A 250 21.53 4.99 -1.48
CA PRO A 250 22.51 5.98 -1.94
C PRO A 250 23.82 5.86 -1.16
N CYS A 251 24.94 5.80 -1.89
CA CYS A 251 26.28 5.73 -1.29
C CYS A 251 26.65 7.14 -0.82
N SER A 252 26.35 7.48 0.44
CA SER A 252 26.76 8.74 1.06
C SER A 252 27.66 8.47 2.26
N ASP A 253 28.76 9.23 2.38
CA ASP A 253 29.56 9.30 3.61
C ASP A 253 28.78 9.93 4.79
N SER A 254 27.59 10.49 4.50
CA SER A 254 26.71 11.09 5.49
C SER A 254 25.85 10.04 6.22
N LYS A 255 25.54 10.32 7.48
CA LYS A 255 24.51 9.60 8.26
C LYS A 255 23.08 9.95 7.82
N TYR A 256 22.91 10.74 6.75
CA TYR A 256 21.61 11.21 6.31
C TYR A 256 20.73 10.05 5.85
N ASP A 257 19.46 10.17 6.14
CA ASP A 257 18.45 9.23 5.72
C ASP A 257 17.11 9.94 5.54
N ILE A 258 16.52 9.80 4.36
CA ILE A 258 15.29 10.53 4.02
C ILE A 258 14.14 10.20 4.97
N ARG A 259 14.00 8.93 5.34
CA ARG A 259 12.95 8.52 6.26
C ARG A 259 13.16 9.15 7.62
N THR A 260 14.39 9.11 8.14
CA THR A 260 14.75 9.73 9.42
C THR A 260 14.49 11.24 9.40
N GLU A 261 14.81 11.94 8.29
CA GLU A 261 14.51 13.36 8.12
C GLU A 261 13.00 13.63 8.17
N VAL A 262 12.21 12.87 7.41
CA VAL A 262 10.75 12.99 7.38
C VAL A 262 10.13 12.65 8.75
N GLU A 263 10.58 11.58 9.40
CA GLU A 263 10.12 11.22 10.76
C GLU A 263 10.43 12.32 11.77
N SER A 264 11.65 12.86 11.76
CA SER A 264 12.06 13.97 12.64
C SER A 264 11.17 15.20 12.45
N LEU A 265 10.96 15.61 11.19
CA LEU A 265 10.10 16.72 10.83
C LEU A 265 8.65 16.51 11.31
N LEU A 266 8.11 15.30 11.15
CA LEU A 266 6.74 14.99 11.52
C LEU A 266 6.56 14.80 13.02
N ASN A 267 7.58 14.35 13.75
CA ASN A 267 7.54 14.20 15.21
C ASN A 267 7.41 15.56 15.92
N SER A 268 8.05 16.63 15.42
CA SER A 268 7.89 17.98 15.96
C SER A 268 6.68 18.74 15.40
N ASN A 269 6.12 18.29 14.27
CA ASN A 269 5.10 19.03 13.52
C ASN A 269 3.89 19.40 14.38
N LYS A 270 3.34 18.45 15.15
CA LYS A 270 2.17 18.72 15.98
C LYS A 270 2.45 19.76 17.06
N SER A 271 3.57 19.64 17.78
CA SER A 271 3.96 20.62 18.80
C SER A 271 4.24 21.99 18.19
N ASP A 272 4.93 22.03 17.04
CA ASP A 272 5.23 23.26 16.32
C ASP A 272 3.94 23.98 15.88
N LEU A 273 2.96 23.25 15.36
CA LEU A 273 1.67 23.82 14.94
C LEU A 273 0.85 24.39 16.10
N SER A 274 0.95 23.79 17.29
CA SER A 274 0.22 24.23 18.48
C SER A 274 0.97 25.25 19.34
N ASN A 275 2.22 25.57 19.00
CA ASN A 275 3.06 26.42 19.84
C ASN A 275 2.60 27.89 19.81
N ILE A 276 2.90 28.63 20.88
CA ILE A 276 2.63 30.06 20.99
C ILE A 276 3.80 30.81 20.34
N TYR A 277 3.49 31.63 19.33
CA TYR A 277 4.46 32.47 18.64
C TYR A 277 4.26 33.93 19.02
N ASN A 278 5.37 34.64 19.27
CA ASN A 278 5.33 36.07 19.65
C ASN A 278 4.71 36.97 18.56
N ASN A 279 4.77 36.54 17.30
CA ASN A 279 4.07 37.18 16.19
C ASN A 279 3.79 36.17 15.06
N ASN A 280 2.92 36.57 14.13
CA ASN A 280 2.54 35.73 12.98
C ASN A 280 3.73 35.44 12.04
N ASP A 281 4.71 36.34 11.95
CA ASP A 281 5.86 36.15 11.05
C ASP A 281 6.74 34.98 11.48
N LEU A 282 6.93 34.77 12.78
CA LEU A 282 7.66 33.62 13.32
C LEU A 282 6.94 32.30 13.03
N TYR A 283 5.62 32.27 13.18
CA TYR A 283 4.81 31.10 12.79
C TYR A 283 4.99 30.77 11.30
N TRP A 284 4.88 31.78 10.43
CA TRP A 284 5.04 31.58 8.99
C TRP A 284 6.49 31.29 8.57
N LYS A 285 7.49 31.77 9.30
CA LYS A 285 8.90 31.39 9.11
C LYS A 285 9.12 29.93 9.47
N MET A 286 8.55 29.45 10.58
CA MET A 286 8.58 28.03 10.94
C MET A 286 7.90 27.17 9.86
N ARG A 287 6.69 27.55 9.43
CA ARG A 287 5.96 26.80 8.39
C ARG A 287 6.70 26.76 7.05
N ARG A 288 7.35 27.86 6.65
CA ARG A 288 8.21 27.89 5.45
C ARG A 288 9.37 26.90 5.58
N ARG A 289 10.05 26.87 6.72
CA ARG A 289 11.14 25.91 6.98
C ARG A 289 10.65 24.47 6.85
N GLN A 290 9.55 24.10 7.53
CA GLN A 290 8.99 22.75 7.44
C GLN A 290 8.61 22.39 5.99
N ASN A 291 8.03 23.33 5.26
CA ASN A 291 7.65 23.17 3.87
C ASN A 291 8.84 22.93 2.95
N GLU A 292 9.90 23.73 3.10
CA GLU A 292 11.15 23.60 2.34
C GLU A 292 11.86 22.28 2.67
N GLN A 293 11.92 21.89 3.95
CA GLN A 293 12.48 20.60 4.39
C GLN A 293 11.73 19.41 3.78
N MET A 294 10.39 19.40 3.84
CA MET A 294 9.59 18.33 3.22
C MET A 294 9.81 18.26 1.70
N ASN A 295 9.83 19.42 1.02
CA ASN A 295 10.06 19.47 -0.42
C ASN A 295 11.47 18.95 -0.79
N ALA A 296 12.49 19.32 -0.01
CA ALA A 296 13.84 18.81 -0.19
C ALA A 296 13.90 17.29 0.01
N ALA A 297 13.27 16.76 1.07
CA ALA A 297 13.21 15.32 1.32
C ALA A 297 12.54 14.56 0.16
N ILE A 298 11.34 14.95 -0.29
CA ILE A 298 10.68 14.26 -1.41
C ILE A 298 11.43 14.43 -2.74
N THR A 299 12.10 15.57 -2.95
CA THR A 299 13.01 15.74 -4.09
C THR A 299 14.16 14.74 -4.02
N GLU A 300 14.74 14.54 -2.83
CA GLU A 300 15.78 13.54 -2.62
C GLU A 300 15.28 12.11 -2.83
N LEU A 301 14.03 11.80 -2.43
CA LEU A 301 13.39 10.51 -2.72
C LEU A 301 13.45 10.21 -4.22
N GLU A 302 13.08 11.20 -5.03
CA GLU A 302 13.01 11.07 -6.48
C GLU A 302 14.40 10.91 -7.12
N PHE A 303 15.35 11.78 -6.79
CA PHE A 303 16.61 11.87 -7.53
C PHE A 303 17.76 11.06 -6.92
N SER A 304 17.82 10.94 -5.60
CA SER A 304 18.91 10.23 -4.91
C SER A 304 18.54 8.79 -4.59
N TRP A 305 17.31 8.53 -4.11
CA TRP A 305 16.88 7.20 -3.68
C TRP A 305 16.33 6.35 -4.83
N LEU A 306 15.33 6.85 -5.57
CA LEU A 306 14.77 6.15 -6.73
C LEU A 306 15.69 6.26 -7.96
N ARG A 307 16.41 7.38 -8.10
CA ARG A 307 17.38 7.65 -9.19
C ARG A 307 16.75 7.42 -10.56
N GLU A 308 17.51 6.85 -11.50
CA GLU A 308 17.03 6.50 -12.84
C GLU A 308 15.83 5.55 -12.81
N TRP A 309 15.66 4.75 -11.75
CA TRP A 309 14.62 3.73 -11.64
C TRP A 309 13.26 4.31 -11.27
N ARG A 310 13.16 5.61 -10.97
CA ARG A 310 11.88 6.32 -10.85
C ARG A 310 11.01 6.14 -12.09
N VAL A 311 11.60 5.94 -13.28
CA VAL A 311 10.84 5.66 -14.51
C VAL A 311 9.99 4.40 -14.45
N LEU A 312 10.25 3.49 -13.51
CA LEU A 312 9.38 2.33 -13.29
C LEU A 312 8.01 2.73 -12.71
N LEU A 313 7.91 3.89 -12.06
CA LEU A 313 6.65 4.48 -11.59
C LEU A 313 5.87 5.17 -12.73
N LEU A 314 6.48 5.34 -13.92
CA LEU A 314 5.76 5.83 -15.08
C LEU A 314 4.86 4.72 -15.65
N ALA A 315 3.57 4.82 -15.35
CA ALA A 315 2.56 3.95 -15.93
C ALA A 315 2.55 4.01 -17.45
N ASP A 316 2.10 2.91 -18.08
CA ASP A 316 2.02 2.82 -19.54
C ASP A 316 1.17 3.94 -20.13
N TYR A 317 1.59 4.44 -21.28
CA TYR A 317 0.88 5.48 -22.02
C TYR A 317 -0.44 4.96 -22.60
N LEU A 318 -1.46 5.82 -22.58
CA LEU A 318 -2.75 5.63 -23.27
C LEU A 318 -2.87 6.51 -24.53
N GLU A 319 -1.97 7.49 -24.67
CA GLU A 319 -1.87 8.42 -25.79
C GLU A 319 -0.44 8.40 -26.35
N CYS A 320 -0.21 9.05 -27.50
CA CYS A 320 1.10 9.08 -28.17
C CYS A 320 1.66 7.67 -28.47
N LEU A 321 0.79 6.71 -28.76
CA LEU A 321 1.16 5.30 -28.92
C LEU A 321 2.10 5.05 -30.11
N ASP A 322 1.97 5.83 -31.19
CA ASP A 322 2.88 5.74 -32.34
C ASP A 322 4.31 6.13 -31.95
N LEU A 323 4.46 7.21 -31.17
CA LEU A 323 5.77 7.62 -30.65
C LEU A 323 6.35 6.57 -29.69
N VAL A 324 5.53 5.97 -28.82
CA VAL A 324 5.98 4.87 -27.94
C VAL A 324 6.42 3.66 -28.77
N LYS A 325 5.68 3.33 -29.83
CA LYS A 325 6.03 2.25 -30.76
C LYS A 325 7.35 2.54 -31.47
N ASP A 326 7.54 3.75 -32.01
CA ASP A 326 8.80 4.15 -32.65
C ASP A 326 10.01 4.04 -31.72
N ILE A 327 9.83 4.36 -30.43
CA ILE A 327 10.87 4.20 -29.41
C ILE A 327 11.17 2.72 -29.17
N HIS A 328 10.13 1.89 -29.05
CA HIS A 328 10.30 0.45 -28.88
C HIS A 328 10.98 -0.20 -30.09
N ASP A 329 10.58 0.17 -31.31
CA ASP A 329 11.13 -0.35 -32.57
C ASP A 329 12.59 0.07 -32.73
N MET A 330 12.96 1.30 -32.32
CA MET A 330 14.35 1.73 -32.25
C MET A 330 15.18 0.82 -31.33
N ILE A 331 14.69 0.53 -30.11
CA ILE A 331 15.42 -0.34 -29.17
C ILE A 331 15.54 -1.76 -29.74
N ASP A 332 14.46 -2.28 -30.34
CA ASP A 332 14.44 -3.61 -30.92
C ASP A 332 15.39 -3.74 -32.12
N LYS A 333 15.45 -2.71 -32.97
CA LYS A 333 16.42 -2.63 -34.06
C LYS A 333 17.86 -2.65 -33.56
N LEU A 334 18.17 -1.85 -32.53
CA LEU A 334 19.51 -1.83 -31.94
C LEU A 334 19.91 -3.18 -31.33
N ILE A 335 18.95 -3.93 -30.77
CA ILE A 335 19.18 -5.29 -30.27
C ILE A 335 19.38 -6.26 -31.44
N ALA A 336 18.56 -6.19 -32.49
CA ALA A 336 18.66 -7.06 -33.66
C ALA A 336 19.97 -6.85 -34.44
N ASP A 337 20.45 -5.60 -34.52
CA ASP A 337 21.74 -5.23 -35.13
C ASP A 337 22.93 -5.67 -34.26
N SER A 338 22.69 -6.09 -33.02
CA SER A 338 23.73 -6.65 -32.15
C SER A 338 23.96 -8.13 -32.46
N SER A 339 25.19 -8.60 -32.34
CA SER A 339 25.55 -10.01 -32.57
C SER A 339 25.06 -10.97 -31.47
N ILE A 340 24.06 -10.56 -30.66
CA ILE A 340 23.55 -11.30 -29.50
C ILE A 340 22.40 -12.21 -29.95
N LYS A 341 22.60 -13.53 -29.89
CA LYS A 341 21.59 -14.51 -30.32
C LYS A 341 20.36 -14.55 -29.41
N GLU A 342 20.56 -14.50 -28.09
CA GLU A 342 19.48 -14.51 -27.11
C GLU A 342 19.59 -13.29 -26.18
N PHE A 343 18.58 -12.43 -26.22
CA PHE A 343 18.54 -11.22 -25.42
C PHE A 343 17.54 -11.38 -24.27
N PRO A 344 17.95 -11.17 -22.99
CA PRO A 344 17.07 -11.38 -21.85
C PRO A 344 15.80 -10.50 -21.92
N VAL A 345 14.63 -11.13 -21.77
CA VAL A 345 13.32 -10.46 -21.87
C VAL A 345 13.20 -9.31 -20.86
N LYS A 346 13.64 -9.53 -19.62
CA LYS A 346 13.69 -8.53 -18.54
C LYS A 346 14.52 -7.30 -18.96
N THR A 347 15.71 -7.52 -19.50
CA THR A 347 16.62 -6.45 -19.94
C THR A 347 16.02 -5.67 -21.11
N ARG A 348 15.41 -6.35 -22.09
CA ARG A 348 14.74 -5.70 -23.24
C ARG A 348 13.61 -4.80 -22.77
N TRP A 349 12.79 -5.29 -21.85
CA TRP A 349 11.69 -4.53 -21.27
C TRP A 349 12.18 -3.30 -20.51
N LEU A 350 13.22 -3.45 -19.67
CA LEU A 350 13.79 -2.33 -18.91
C LEU A 350 14.42 -1.27 -19.81
N LEU A 351 15.12 -1.66 -20.88
CA LEU A 351 15.66 -0.72 -21.87
C LEU A 351 14.56 0.08 -22.56
N LYS A 352 13.47 -0.58 -22.97
CA LYS A 352 12.29 0.09 -23.54
C LYS A 352 11.66 1.08 -22.56
N LYS A 353 11.55 0.69 -21.27
CA LYS A 353 11.03 1.58 -20.22
C LYS A 353 11.92 2.79 -19.96
N ILE A 354 13.24 2.60 -19.88
CA ILE A 354 14.19 3.70 -19.75
C ILE A 354 14.07 4.64 -20.96
N ALA A 355 14.00 4.09 -22.18
CA ALA A 355 13.88 4.88 -23.39
C ALA A 355 12.57 5.70 -23.43
N CYS A 356 11.42 5.11 -23.08
CA CYS A 356 10.16 5.84 -23.02
C CYS A 356 10.13 6.88 -21.89
N GLY A 357 10.81 6.60 -20.77
CA GLY A 357 10.95 7.52 -19.64
C GLY A 357 12.06 8.56 -19.80
N ALA A 358 12.82 8.52 -20.89
CA ALA A 358 14.05 9.30 -21.04
C ALA A 358 13.84 10.82 -20.99
N CYS A 359 12.67 11.32 -21.39
CA CYS A 359 12.35 12.74 -21.27
C CYS A 359 12.21 13.24 -19.81
N HIS A 360 12.17 12.33 -18.84
CA HIS A 360 12.19 12.62 -17.40
C HIS A 360 13.55 12.39 -16.75
N LEU A 361 14.55 11.94 -17.52
CA LEU A 361 15.89 11.61 -17.05
C LEU A 361 16.93 12.59 -17.60
N GLN A 362 18.01 12.80 -16.84
CA GLN A 362 19.20 13.45 -17.34
C GLN A 362 20.06 12.47 -18.16
N PRO A 363 20.89 12.94 -19.12
CA PRO A 363 21.72 12.07 -19.94
C PRO A 363 22.62 11.11 -19.14
N TYR A 364 23.21 11.57 -18.02
CA TYR A 364 24.05 10.74 -17.15
C TYR A 364 23.24 9.65 -16.41
N GLU A 365 21.95 9.88 -16.14
CA GLU A 365 21.06 8.88 -15.54
C GLU A 365 20.73 7.77 -16.54
N ILE A 366 20.48 8.14 -17.80
CA ILE A 366 20.27 7.20 -18.91
C ILE A 366 21.53 6.34 -19.11
N GLU A 367 22.69 6.98 -19.18
CA GLU A 367 23.98 6.29 -19.31
C GLU A 367 24.17 5.26 -18.19
N ARG A 368 23.95 5.65 -16.95
CA ARG A 368 24.08 4.78 -15.79
C ARG A 368 23.09 3.60 -15.82
N ALA A 369 21.84 3.86 -16.17
CA ALA A 369 20.82 2.83 -16.29
C ALA A 369 21.17 1.80 -17.36
N VAL A 370 21.54 2.26 -18.56
CA VAL A 370 21.88 1.41 -19.71
C VAL A 370 23.15 0.61 -19.43
N LYS A 371 24.20 1.22 -18.86
CA LYS A 371 25.43 0.50 -18.47
C LYS A 371 25.17 -0.56 -17.39
N LYS A 372 24.28 -0.29 -16.43
CA LYS A 372 23.87 -1.29 -15.42
C LYS A 372 23.17 -2.50 -16.06
N LEU A 373 22.39 -2.29 -17.12
CA LEU A 373 21.68 -3.35 -17.83
C LEU A 373 22.54 -4.11 -18.85
N LEU A 374 23.56 -3.46 -19.40
CA LEU A 374 24.45 -3.99 -20.43
C LEU A 374 25.93 -3.92 -19.98
N PRO A 375 26.31 -4.56 -18.86
CA PRO A 375 27.64 -4.39 -18.27
C PRO A 375 28.76 -4.97 -19.14
N LYS A 376 28.46 -5.91 -20.04
CA LYS A 376 29.45 -6.59 -20.90
C LYS A 376 29.38 -6.14 -22.36
N GLN A 377 28.32 -5.44 -22.77
CA GLN A 377 28.03 -5.12 -24.17
C GLN A 377 28.27 -3.64 -24.47
N GLU A 378 29.51 -3.18 -24.33
CA GLU A 378 29.87 -1.75 -24.41
C GLU A 378 29.43 -1.06 -25.69
N LYS A 379 29.63 -1.70 -26.87
CA LYS A 379 29.23 -1.13 -28.16
C LYS A 379 27.71 -0.92 -28.25
N LEU A 380 26.94 -1.92 -27.82
CA LEU A 380 25.47 -1.83 -27.80
C LEU A 380 25.01 -0.78 -26.80
N ALA A 381 25.58 -0.75 -25.59
CA ALA A 381 25.26 0.24 -24.57
C ALA A 381 25.51 1.67 -25.09
N LYS A 382 26.65 1.93 -25.73
CA LYS A 382 26.98 3.24 -26.32
C LYS A 382 25.96 3.65 -27.39
N ASN A 383 25.62 2.75 -28.30
CA ASN A 383 24.64 3.02 -29.36
C ASN A 383 23.24 3.31 -28.79
N MET A 384 22.84 2.56 -27.77
CA MET A 384 21.58 2.77 -27.05
C MET A 384 21.54 4.16 -26.39
N ILE A 385 22.58 4.53 -25.65
CA ILE A 385 22.67 5.83 -24.97
C ILE A 385 22.58 6.96 -25.98
N LEU A 386 23.38 6.92 -27.05
CA LEU A 386 23.37 7.95 -28.09
C LEU A 386 22.00 8.09 -28.76
N SER A 387 21.37 6.96 -29.10
CA SER A 387 20.06 6.95 -29.78
C SER A 387 18.94 7.48 -28.89
N ILE A 388 18.93 7.09 -27.61
CA ILE A 388 17.94 7.58 -26.63
C ILE A 388 18.14 9.07 -26.40
N VAL A 389 19.37 9.51 -26.11
CA VAL A 389 19.67 10.93 -25.81
C VAL A 389 19.36 11.83 -27.00
N ALA A 390 19.68 11.40 -28.23
CA ALA A 390 19.39 12.15 -29.45
C ALA A 390 17.88 12.38 -29.66
N LYS A 391 17.01 11.49 -29.16
CA LYS A 391 15.56 11.57 -29.32
C LYS A 391 14.82 12.22 -28.15
N ILE A 392 15.49 12.64 -27.07
CA ILE A 392 14.82 13.23 -25.88
C ILE A 392 13.86 14.37 -26.27
N LYS A 393 14.28 15.28 -27.16
CA LYS A 393 13.43 16.40 -27.60
C LYS A 393 12.16 15.94 -28.33
N VAL A 394 12.24 14.84 -29.09
CA VAL A 394 11.09 14.24 -29.78
C VAL A 394 10.13 13.60 -28.78
N MET A 395 10.62 13.19 -27.61
CA MET A 395 9.85 12.56 -26.54
C MET A 395 9.15 13.56 -25.59
N GLU A 396 9.29 14.87 -25.80
CA GLU A 396 8.64 15.89 -24.97
C GLU A 396 7.12 15.73 -24.82
N PRO A 397 6.34 15.35 -25.86
CA PRO A 397 4.90 15.11 -25.72
C PRO A 397 4.56 14.03 -24.66
N LEU A 398 5.48 13.09 -24.40
CA LEU A 398 5.28 12.04 -23.40
C LEU A 398 5.33 12.56 -21.95
N LYS A 399 5.69 13.82 -21.70
CA LYS A 399 5.63 14.41 -20.36
C LYS A 399 4.19 14.64 -19.88
N THR A 400 3.30 15.00 -20.80
CA THR A 400 1.90 15.37 -20.49
C THR A 400 0.86 14.37 -21.02
N ALA A 401 1.29 13.39 -21.82
CA ALA A 401 0.42 12.33 -22.34
C ALA A 401 -0.31 11.56 -21.23
N LYS A 402 -1.57 11.18 -21.49
CA LYS A 402 -2.34 10.35 -20.55
C LYS A 402 -1.73 8.96 -20.40
N ARG A 403 -1.89 8.40 -19.21
CA ARG A 403 -1.34 7.11 -18.80
C ARG A 403 -2.38 6.28 -18.06
N LYS A 404 -2.10 4.98 -17.97
CA LYS A 404 -2.79 4.05 -17.08
C LYS A 404 -2.74 4.52 -15.63
N THR A 405 -3.64 4.01 -14.81
CA THR A 405 -3.66 4.30 -13.38
C THR A 405 -2.52 3.58 -12.67
N LEU A 406 -1.67 4.33 -11.97
CA LEU A 406 -0.62 3.76 -11.13
C LEU A 406 -1.23 3.26 -9.83
N ILE A 407 -1.20 1.94 -9.65
CA ILE A 407 -1.53 1.28 -8.39
C ILE A 407 -0.22 1.04 -7.65
N LEU A 408 0.01 1.81 -6.59
CA LEU A 408 1.24 1.75 -5.81
C LEU A 408 1.05 0.87 -4.58
N ILE A 409 1.82 -0.21 -4.48
CA ILE A 409 1.89 -1.05 -3.29
C ILE A 409 3.13 -0.66 -2.50
N VAL A 410 2.95 -0.10 -1.31
CA VAL A 410 4.05 0.45 -0.49
C VAL A 410 4.19 -0.37 0.78
N ASP A 411 5.41 -0.81 1.04
CA ASP A 411 5.80 -1.46 2.29
C ASP A 411 5.38 -0.60 3.49
N GLU A 412 4.84 -1.21 4.54
CA GLU A 412 4.30 -0.49 5.70
C GLU A 412 5.36 0.41 6.36
N CYS A 413 6.64 0.05 6.24
CA CYS A 413 7.73 0.83 6.78
C CYS A 413 8.07 2.08 5.93
N LEU A 414 7.66 2.12 4.66
CA LEU A 414 7.86 3.25 3.74
C LEU A 414 6.59 4.11 3.59
N ASP A 415 5.47 3.72 4.20
CA ASP A 415 4.17 4.38 4.02
C ASP A 415 4.15 5.86 4.40
N LEU A 416 5.04 6.28 5.31
CA LEU A 416 5.23 7.68 5.69
C LEU A 416 5.72 8.57 4.52
N LEU A 417 6.44 7.99 3.54
CA LEU A 417 6.98 8.73 2.40
C LEU A 417 5.89 8.96 1.36
N SER A 418 5.75 10.21 0.91
CA SER A 418 4.73 10.60 -0.09
C SER A 418 5.23 10.41 -1.52
N PHE A 419 5.28 9.14 -1.96
CA PHE A 419 5.70 8.78 -3.33
C PHE A 419 4.89 9.49 -4.42
N GLU A 420 3.61 9.73 -4.22
CA GLU A 420 2.70 10.39 -5.17
C GLU A 420 3.00 11.88 -5.36
N SER A 421 3.82 12.46 -4.47
CA SER A 421 4.19 13.87 -4.51
C SER A 421 5.55 14.12 -5.16
N ILE A 422 6.22 13.08 -5.68
CA ILE A 422 7.38 13.27 -6.54
C ILE A 422 6.96 13.98 -7.83
N LYS A 423 7.87 14.75 -8.42
CA LYS A 423 7.61 15.56 -9.61
C LYS A 423 7.14 14.71 -10.79
N LEU A 424 7.73 13.53 -10.94
CA LEU A 424 7.39 12.54 -11.97
C LEU A 424 5.89 12.19 -12.03
N LEU A 425 5.22 12.14 -10.88
CA LEU A 425 3.82 11.72 -10.74
C LEU A 425 2.85 12.90 -10.67
N LYS A 426 3.33 14.13 -10.86
CA LYS A 426 2.48 15.31 -10.87
C LYS A 426 1.40 15.16 -11.94
N HIS A 427 0.15 15.40 -11.54
CA HIS A 427 -1.06 15.27 -12.37
C HIS A 427 -1.32 13.87 -12.95
N GLN A 428 -0.71 12.84 -12.39
CA GLN A 428 -0.98 11.45 -12.77
C GLN A 428 -2.01 10.79 -11.85
N PRO A 429 -2.80 9.81 -12.34
CA PRO A 429 -3.75 9.08 -11.51
C PRO A 429 -3.00 8.02 -10.69
N VAL A 430 -2.85 8.28 -9.39
CA VAL A 430 -2.12 7.39 -8.47
C VAL A 430 -2.98 7.04 -7.26
N THR A 431 -2.97 5.77 -6.88
CA THR A 431 -3.59 5.31 -5.63
C THR A 431 -2.72 4.24 -4.97
N ARG A 432 -2.85 4.09 -3.64
CA ARG A 432 -2.10 3.12 -2.85
C ARG A 432 -2.92 1.90 -2.45
N PHE A 433 -2.23 0.77 -2.33
CA PHE A 433 -2.69 -0.41 -1.61
C PHE A 433 -1.63 -0.89 -0.61
N PRO A 434 -2.04 -1.57 0.47
CA PRO A 434 -1.10 -2.16 1.43
C PRO A 434 -0.46 -3.46 0.89
N SER A 435 -1.12 -4.19 -0.02
CA SER A 435 -0.53 -5.36 -0.71
C SER A 435 -1.30 -5.70 -1.99
N LEU A 436 -0.69 -6.53 -2.85
CA LEU A 436 -1.34 -7.08 -4.05
C LEU A 436 -2.58 -7.91 -3.68
N HIS A 437 -2.52 -8.65 -2.58
CA HIS A 437 -3.64 -9.47 -2.11
C HIS A 437 -4.86 -8.64 -1.75
N ILE A 438 -4.67 -7.52 -1.06
CA ILE A 438 -5.76 -6.62 -0.70
C ILE A 438 -6.32 -5.94 -1.95
N ALA A 439 -5.46 -5.55 -2.90
CA ALA A 439 -5.89 -5.00 -4.19
C ALA A 439 -6.74 -6.01 -4.98
N TYR A 440 -6.30 -7.26 -5.06
CA TYR A 440 -7.00 -8.35 -5.74
C TYR A 440 -8.33 -8.68 -5.05
N ALA A 441 -8.34 -8.86 -3.73
CA ALA A 441 -9.57 -9.14 -2.98
C ALA A 441 -10.58 -8.00 -3.10
N LEU A 442 -10.15 -6.73 -3.02
CA LEU A 442 -11.05 -5.59 -3.18
C LEU A 442 -11.57 -5.48 -4.61
N PHE A 443 -10.73 -5.74 -5.62
CA PHE A 443 -11.15 -5.84 -7.03
C PHE A 443 -12.26 -6.88 -7.19
N LYS A 444 -12.07 -8.10 -6.66
CA LYS A 444 -13.07 -9.18 -6.70
C LYS A 444 -14.39 -8.78 -6.06
N GLN A 445 -14.35 -8.10 -4.93
CA GLN A 445 -15.56 -7.64 -4.23
C GLN A 445 -16.34 -6.57 -5.00
N HIS A 446 -15.70 -5.84 -5.92
CA HIS A 446 -16.32 -4.77 -6.70
C HIS A 446 -16.39 -5.07 -8.21
N GLN A 447 -15.99 -6.26 -8.65
CA GLN A 447 -15.79 -6.60 -10.06
C GLN A 447 -17.03 -6.29 -10.92
N GLY A 448 -18.23 -6.59 -10.41
CA GLY A 448 -19.50 -6.33 -11.11
C GLY A 448 -19.83 -4.85 -11.36
N THR A 449 -19.07 -3.93 -10.75
CA THR A 449 -19.25 -2.47 -10.87
C THR A 449 -18.01 -1.76 -11.40
N ILE A 450 -16.96 -2.52 -11.76
CA ILE A 450 -15.74 -1.96 -12.34
C ILE A 450 -15.88 -1.95 -13.86
N GLN A 451 -15.60 -0.82 -14.49
CA GLN A 451 -15.55 -0.66 -15.95
C GLN A 451 -14.27 0.07 -16.33
N ALA A 452 -13.55 -0.46 -17.32
CA ALA A 452 -12.26 0.07 -17.78
C ALA A 452 -11.27 0.37 -16.62
N GLY A 453 -11.24 -0.50 -15.61
CA GLY A 453 -10.37 -0.34 -14.43
C GLY A 453 -10.85 0.64 -13.36
N TYR A 454 -12.05 1.21 -13.48
CA TYR A 454 -12.60 2.13 -12.48
C TYR A 454 -13.85 1.56 -11.82
N LYS A 455 -13.96 1.70 -10.50
CA LYS A 455 -15.24 1.58 -9.80
C LYS A 455 -16.15 2.70 -10.29
N ILE A 456 -17.26 2.33 -10.92
CA ILE A 456 -18.23 3.28 -11.44
C ILE A 456 -19.24 3.64 -10.33
N ILE A 457 -19.40 4.93 -10.09
CA ILE A 457 -20.46 5.51 -9.27
C ILE A 457 -21.34 6.35 -10.21
N LYS A 458 -22.62 6.01 -10.28
CA LYS A 458 -23.61 6.76 -11.06
C LYS A 458 -24.21 7.88 -10.21
N LYS A 459 -24.52 9.01 -10.84
CA LYS A 459 -25.29 10.07 -10.16
C LYS A 459 -26.65 9.52 -9.68
N SER A 460 -27.00 9.84 -8.45
CA SER A 460 -28.23 9.40 -7.78
C SER A 460 -28.52 10.31 -6.57
N GLU A 461 -29.70 10.17 -5.97
CA GLU A 461 -30.03 10.91 -4.73
C GLU A 461 -29.10 10.52 -3.58
N ASP A 462 -28.68 9.25 -3.53
CA ASP A 462 -27.74 8.71 -2.53
C ASP A 462 -26.26 8.90 -2.92
N LEU A 463 -25.98 9.80 -3.86
CA LEU A 463 -24.61 10.04 -4.34
C LEU A 463 -23.67 10.40 -3.19
N GLY A 464 -24.09 11.26 -2.26
CA GLY A 464 -23.23 11.61 -1.15
C GLY A 464 -23.88 12.29 0.04
N THR A 465 -23.16 12.22 1.14
CA THR A 465 -23.48 12.82 2.44
C THR A 465 -22.22 13.42 3.06
N PHE A 466 -22.38 14.20 4.13
CA PHE A 466 -21.28 14.87 4.79
C PHE A 466 -21.41 14.93 6.32
N ILE A 467 -20.26 15.00 6.99
CA ILE A 467 -20.10 15.28 8.42
C ILE A 467 -19.05 16.37 8.55
N VAL A 468 -19.45 17.58 8.92
CA VAL A 468 -18.59 18.76 8.99
C VAL A 468 -18.56 19.30 10.42
N ASN A 469 -17.37 19.53 10.94
CA ASN A 469 -17.10 20.05 12.29
C ASN A 469 -17.87 19.31 13.41
N PRO A 470 -17.77 17.98 13.52
CA PRO A 470 -18.54 17.20 14.49
C PRO A 470 -18.18 17.48 15.96
N SER A 471 -17.04 18.13 16.22
CA SER A 471 -16.60 18.57 17.55
C SER A 471 -16.98 20.02 17.86
N SER A 472 -17.60 20.74 16.93
CA SER A 472 -18.04 22.13 17.06
C SER A 472 -16.92 23.15 17.37
N ASP A 473 -15.65 22.79 17.19
CA ASP A 473 -14.47 23.59 17.54
C ASP A 473 -13.73 24.20 16.34
N LEU A 474 -14.13 23.84 15.11
CA LEU A 474 -13.56 24.34 13.85
C LEU A 474 -14.51 25.28 13.10
N VAL A 475 -15.04 26.30 13.79
CA VAL A 475 -16.10 27.21 13.29
C VAL A 475 -15.76 27.88 11.94
N LYS A 476 -14.49 28.28 11.74
CA LYS A 476 -14.05 28.89 10.48
C LYS A 476 -14.11 27.91 9.30
N MET A 477 -13.69 26.66 9.52
CA MET A 477 -13.79 25.60 8.51
C MET A 477 -15.26 25.25 8.25
N GLU A 478 -16.08 25.15 9.29
CA GLU A 478 -17.52 24.91 9.15
C GLU A 478 -18.18 25.95 8.23
N ASN A 479 -17.92 27.24 8.46
CA ASN A 479 -18.48 28.31 7.64
C ASN A 479 -18.06 28.19 6.15
N ARG A 480 -16.78 27.89 5.90
CA ARG A 480 -16.25 27.69 4.53
C ARG A 480 -16.91 26.49 3.84
N MET A 481 -16.93 25.34 4.52
CA MET A 481 -17.47 24.09 3.99
C MET A 481 -18.98 24.15 3.82
N LYS A 482 -19.71 24.76 4.75
CA LYS A 482 -21.16 25.00 4.64
C LYS A 482 -21.49 25.86 3.43
N SER A 483 -20.75 26.96 3.24
CA SER A 483 -20.89 27.83 2.07
C SER A 483 -20.65 27.08 0.75
N PHE A 484 -19.61 26.24 0.67
CA PHE A 484 -19.32 25.42 -0.51
C PHE A 484 -20.41 24.37 -0.77
N ILE A 485 -20.73 23.53 0.23
CA ILE A 485 -21.64 22.39 0.08
C ILE A 485 -23.05 22.88 -0.28
N GLN A 486 -23.56 23.91 0.39
CA GLN A 486 -24.90 24.46 0.09
C GLN A 486 -24.99 25.01 -1.34
N TYR A 487 -23.91 25.58 -1.86
CA TYR A 487 -23.89 26.12 -3.22
C TYR A 487 -23.69 25.03 -4.28
N TRP A 488 -22.71 24.15 -4.09
CA TRP A 488 -22.23 23.23 -5.12
C TRP A 488 -22.90 21.86 -5.07
N LEU A 489 -23.24 21.38 -3.86
CA LEU A 489 -23.80 20.06 -3.59
C LEU A 489 -25.17 20.18 -2.87
N PRO A 490 -26.14 20.95 -3.41
CA PRO A 490 -27.37 21.32 -2.68
C PRO A 490 -28.25 20.13 -2.29
N ASN A 491 -28.12 19.00 -2.99
CA ASN A 491 -28.89 17.78 -2.74
C ASN A 491 -28.27 16.89 -1.65
N TRP A 492 -27.02 17.16 -1.24
CA TRP A 492 -26.38 16.37 -0.19
C TRP A 492 -26.98 16.74 1.15
N LYS A 493 -27.35 15.72 1.93
CA LYS A 493 -27.83 15.87 3.31
C LYS A 493 -26.73 15.43 4.26
N GLY A 494 -26.57 16.13 5.38
CA GLY A 494 -25.48 15.88 6.30
C GLY A 494 -25.56 16.69 7.59
N LEU A 495 -24.48 16.65 8.37
CA LEU A 495 -24.37 17.32 9.66
C LEU A 495 -23.32 18.44 9.62
N TYR A 496 -23.65 19.57 10.26
CA TYR A 496 -22.73 20.68 10.54
C TYR A 496 -22.67 20.91 12.05
N GLY A 497 -21.48 21.11 12.59
CA GLY A 497 -21.30 21.63 13.96
C GLY A 497 -21.90 20.74 15.05
N ALA A 498 -22.12 19.46 14.77
CA ALA A 498 -22.85 18.55 15.64
C ALA A 498 -22.23 17.15 15.65
N LYS A 499 -22.15 16.55 16.85
CA LYS A 499 -21.70 15.17 17.05
C LYS A 499 -22.65 14.21 16.33
N PRO A 500 -22.19 13.34 15.42
CA PRO A 500 -23.06 12.40 14.73
C PRO A 500 -23.54 11.32 15.69
N GLU A 501 -24.81 10.95 15.58
CA GLU A 501 -25.32 9.70 16.16
C GLU A 501 -24.64 8.50 15.51
N LEU A 502 -24.47 7.42 16.26
CA LEU A 502 -23.79 6.22 15.78
C LEU A 502 -24.46 5.66 14.51
N GLU A 503 -25.79 5.59 14.49
CA GLU A 503 -26.52 5.04 13.34
C GLU A 503 -26.49 5.99 12.14
N PHE A 504 -26.45 7.31 12.35
CA PHE A 504 -26.23 8.26 11.26
C PHE A 504 -24.90 7.99 10.56
N PHE A 505 -23.80 7.84 11.31
CA PHE A 505 -22.48 7.57 10.73
C PHE A 505 -22.46 6.22 9.99
N LYS A 506 -23.05 5.17 10.60
CA LYS A 506 -23.19 3.86 9.95
C LYS A 506 -23.97 3.96 8.63
N ASN A 507 -25.09 4.68 8.62
CA ASN A 507 -25.89 4.87 7.41
C ASN A 507 -25.16 5.69 6.35
N ALA A 508 -24.38 6.69 6.76
CA ALA A 508 -23.52 7.45 5.87
C ALA A 508 -22.51 6.56 5.11
N LEU A 509 -22.02 5.49 5.75
CA LEU A 509 -21.09 4.54 5.14
C LEU A 509 -21.78 3.40 4.34
N LYS A 510 -22.99 2.99 4.74
CA LYS A 510 -23.73 1.86 4.14
C LYS A 510 -24.61 2.27 2.95
N LEU A 511 -25.24 3.46 3.02
CA LEU A 511 -26.32 3.86 2.12
C LEU A 511 -25.86 4.82 1.02
N TYR A 512 -24.80 5.60 1.25
CA TYR A 512 -24.31 6.59 0.30
C TYR A 512 -23.08 6.10 -0.46
N HIS A 513 -22.89 6.61 -1.67
CA HIS A 513 -21.71 6.31 -2.49
C HIS A 513 -20.47 7.12 -2.09
N VAL A 514 -20.63 8.30 -1.50
CA VAL A 514 -19.54 9.17 -1.05
C VAL A 514 -19.84 9.72 0.34
N LEU A 515 -18.89 9.59 1.26
CA LEU A 515 -18.90 10.28 2.56
C LEU A 515 -17.81 11.35 2.57
N LEU A 516 -18.22 12.61 2.74
CA LEU A 516 -17.31 13.74 2.99
C LEU A 516 -17.22 14.01 4.50
N TYR A 517 -16.07 13.70 5.10
CA TYR A 517 -15.79 14.03 6.50
C TYR A 517 -14.79 15.18 6.58
N SER A 518 -15.17 16.28 7.22
CA SER A 518 -14.28 17.42 7.50
C SER A 518 -14.28 17.70 9.00
N GLY A 519 -13.18 17.36 9.66
CA GLY A 519 -13.05 17.44 11.12
C GLY A 519 -11.74 16.84 11.60
N HIS A 520 -11.59 16.64 12.91
CA HIS A 520 -10.36 16.06 13.47
C HIS A 520 -10.21 14.59 13.10
N GLY A 521 -9.00 14.18 12.72
CA GLY A 521 -8.66 12.77 12.49
C GLY A 521 -9.50 12.12 11.38
N SER A 522 -9.99 10.92 11.67
CA SER A 522 -10.65 10.03 10.70
C SER A 522 -12.11 9.71 11.02
N GLY A 523 -12.68 10.39 12.03
CA GLY A 523 -14.02 10.12 12.53
C GLY A 523 -14.12 8.93 13.50
N ILE A 524 -13.01 8.24 13.79
CA ILE A 524 -12.99 7.07 14.69
C ILE A 524 -13.43 7.35 16.12
N GLN A 525 -13.32 8.61 16.55
CA GLN A 525 -13.82 9.07 17.85
C GLN A 525 -15.36 9.07 17.93
N PHE A 526 -16.05 9.01 16.78
CA PHE A 526 -17.51 8.95 16.71
C PHE A 526 -18.03 7.58 16.26
N LEU A 527 -17.26 6.86 15.44
CA LEU A 527 -17.54 5.50 15.04
C LEU A 527 -16.26 4.68 15.13
N ASN A 528 -16.14 3.84 16.16
CA ASN A 528 -14.92 3.09 16.39
C ASN A 528 -14.60 2.15 15.20
N GLY A 529 -13.32 1.83 15.03
CA GLY A 529 -12.86 1.02 13.91
C GLY A 529 -13.41 -0.41 13.91
N GLU A 530 -13.70 -0.98 15.08
CA GLU A 530 -14.29 -2.32 15.18
C GLU A 530 -15.70 -2.36 14.56
N GLU A 531 -16.49 -1.31 14.75
CA GLU A 531 -17.82 -1.18 14.15
C GLU A 531 -17.73 -1.03 12.62
N ILE A 532 -16.69 -0.35 12.11
CA ILE A 532 -16.42 -0.27 10.67
C ILE A 532 -16.12 -1.67 10.11
N GLU A 533 -15.23 -2.43 10.74
CA GLU A 533 -14.87 -3.79 10.33
C GLU A 533 -16.06 -4.77 10.34
N ARG A 534 -17.09 -4.49 11.15
CA ARG A 534 -18.29 -5.32 11.27
C ARG A 534 -19.34 -5.06 10.20
N MET A 535 -19.16 -4.07 9.33
CA MET A 535 -20.11 -3.76 8.25
C MET A 535 -19.45 -3.76 6.88
N ARG A 536 -20.28 -3.78 5.84
CA ARG A 536 -19.84 -3.53 4.48
C ARG A 536 -20.01 -2.04 4.17
N VAL A 537 -18.90 -1.35 3.94
CA VAL A 537 -18.86 0.06 3.56
C VAL A 537 -19.05 0.17 2.06
N LEU A 538 -20.11 0.88 1.65
CA LEU A 538 -20.39 1.21 0.25
C LEU A 538 -19.66 2.48 -0.17
N ALA A 539 -19.56 3.44 0.75
CA ALA A 539 -19.05 4.77 0.47
C ALA A 539 -17.57 4.78 0.11
N SER A 540 -17.20 5.58 -0.90
CA SER A 540 -15.84 6.12 -0.99
C SER A 540 -15.69 7.20 0.08
N VAL A 541 -14.74 7.01 0.99
CA VAL A 541 -14.63 7.80 2.23
C VAL A 541 -13.58 8.89 2.07
N LEU A 542 -13.97 10.16 2.14
CA LEU A 542 -13.08 11.31 2.01
C LEU A 542 -12.85 11.93 3.39
N LEU A 543 -11.69 11.68 3.99
CA LEU A 543 -11.33 12.06 5.35
C LEU A 543 -10.42 13.30 5.38
N PHE A 544 -11.03 14.49 5.36
CA PHE A 544 -10.34 15.78 5.47
C PHE A 544 -10.08 16.14 6.93
N GLY A 545 -9.18 15.38 7.55
CA GLY A 545 -8.68 15.61 8.90
C GLY A 545 -7.20 15.25 9.03
N CYS A 546 -6.52 15.88 9.99
CA CYS A 546 -5.12 15.63 10.28
C CYS A 546 -4.84 14.15 10.57
N SER A 547 -3.80 13.59 9.95
CA SER A 547 -3.36 12.20 10.18
C SER A 547 -4.46 11.15 9.96
N SER A 548 -5.47 11.45 9.13
CA SER A 548 -6.68 10.64 8.98
C SER A 548 -6.45 9.25 8.39
N ILE A 549 -5.33 9.03 7.70
CA ILE A 549 -4.95 7.71 7.14
C ILE A 549 -3.52 7.31 7.52
N LYS A 550 -2.93 7.98 8.52
CA LYS A 550 -1.59 7.67 9.03
C LYS A 550 -1.57 6.26 9.62
N LEU A 551 -0.57 5.47 9.24
CA LEU A 551 -0.26 4.22 9.94
C LEU A 551 0.53 4.53 11.21
N ILE A 552 0.09 3.94 12.32
CA ILE A 552 0.66 4.12 13.65
C ILE A 552 1.48 2.87 13.99
N PRO A 553 2.78 3.02 14.29
CA PRO A 553 3.58 1.92 14.81
C PRO A 553 3.04 1.47 16.16
N ALA A 554 2.77 0.16 16.32
CA ALA A 554 2.33 -0.38 17.62
C ALA A 554 3.50 -0.58 18.61
N GLY A 555 4.73 -0.32 18.17
CA GLY A 555 5.94 -0.77 18.87
C GLY A 555 6.14 -2.27 18.68
N GLY A 556 7.24 -2.79 19.21
CA GLY A 556 7.68 -4.13 18.84
C GLY A 556 7.96 -4.29 17.33
N ARG A 557 8.16 -5.53 16.91
CA ARG A 557 8.27 -5.88 15.49
C ARG A 557 6.90 -5.90 14.79
N MET A 558 5.86 -5.36 15.44
CA MET A 558 4.50 -5.36 14.94
C MET A 558 4.40 -4.37 13.77
N PRO A 559 3.83 -4.76 12.62
CA PRO A 559 3.56 -3.82 11.54
C PRO A 559 2.69 -2.66 12.01
N ALA A 560 2.88 -1.50 11.39
CA ALA A 560 2.07 -0.34 11.66
C ALA A 560 0.61 -0.58 11.22
N TYR A 561 -0.35 -0.02 11.96
CA TYR A 561 -1.78 -0.17 11.69
C TYR A 561 -2.45 1.19 11.62
N GLY A 562 -3.57 1.29 10.89
CA GLY A 562 -4.32 2.53 10.82
C GLY A 562 -5.74 2.30 10.33
N VAL A 563 -6.60 3.30 10.55
CA VAL A 563 -8.03 3.24 10.20
C VAL A 563 -8.29 2.98 8.72
N SER A 564 -7.39 3.40 7.83
CA SER A 564 -7.48 3.12 6.40
C SER A 564 -7.57 1.62 6.12
N ASN A 565 -6.88 0.78 6.90
CA ASN A 565 -6.96 -0.68 6.79
C ASN A 565 -8.35 -1.21 7.19
N GLN A 566 -9.01 -0.57 8.15
CA GLN A 566 -10.34 -0.96 8.63
C GLN A 566 -11.41 -0.68 7.57
N TYR A 567 -11.33 0.48 6.91
CA TYR A 567 -12.21 0.80 5.77
C TYR A 567 -11.97 -0.16 4.58
N LEU A 568 -10.72 -0.48 4.25
CA LEU A 568 -10.41 -1.45 3.19
C LEU A 568 -10.95 -2.86 3.53
N MET A 569 -10.75 -3.31 4.78
CA MET A 569 -11.30 -4.58 5.28
C MET A 569 -12.83 -4.63 5.14
N ALA A 570 -13.50 -3.51 5.41
CA ALA A 570 -14.93 -3.33 5.27
C ALA A 570 -15.39 -3.12 3.81
N CYS A 571 -14.53 -3.36 2.82
CA CYS A 571 -14.82 -3.22 1.38
C CYS A 571 -15.11 -1.79 0.89
N SER A 572 -14.72 -0.76 1.62
CA SER A 572 -14.75 0.63 1.11
C SER A 572 -14.02 0.68 -0.23
N PRO A 573 -14.64 1.17 -1.32
CA PRO A 573 -14.00 1.20 -2.63
C PRO A 573 -12.70 2.00 -2.60
N CYS A 574 -12.71 3.15 -1.94
CA CYS A 574 -11.58 4.04 -1.87
C CYS A 574 -11.64 4.93 -0.62
N ILE A 575 -10.48 5.35 -0.13
CA ILE A 575 -10.31 6.26 1.01
C ILE A 575 -9.34 7.37 0.61
N LEU A 576 -9.75 8.63 0.76
CA LEU A 576 -8.85 9.79 0.66
C LEU A 576 -8.55 10.29 2.07
N GLY A 577 -7.30 10.66 2.35
CA GLY A 577 -6.97 11.29 3.64
C GLY A 577 -5.57 11.88 3.71
N MET A 578 -5.16 12.22 4.93
CA MET A 578 -3.89 12.88 5.25
C MET A 578 -2.94 11.94 5.97
N LEU A 579 -1.68 11.89 5.53
CA LEU A 579 -0.61 11.12 6.18
C LEU A 579 -0.12 11.76 7.51
N TRP A 580 -0.31 13.08 7.68
CA TRP A 580 0.14 13.83 8.86
C TRP A 580 -0.75 15.06 9.13
N GLU A 581 -0.37 15.88 10.13
CA GLU A 581 -1.07 17.10 10.51
C GLU A 581 -0.90 18.22 9.48
N VAL A 582 -2.02 18.83 9.11
CA VAL A 582 -2.15 19.82 8.03
C VAL A 582 -2.91 21.05 8.53
N THR A 583 -2.86 22.15 7.76
CA THR A 583 -3.58 23.39 8.08
C THR A 583 -4.96 23.42 7.43
N ASP A 584 -5.94 23.95 8.16
CA ASP A 584 -7.35 24.01 7.75
C ASP A 584 -7.54 24.78 6.43
N GLY A 585 -6.92 25.94 6.28
CA GLY A 585 -7.14 26.80 5.12
C GLY A 585 -6.75 26.19 3.76
N ASP A 586 -5.64 25.44 3.69
CA ASP A 586 -5.20 24.79 2.45
C ASP A 586 -6.07 23.56 2.15
N ILE A 587 -6.46 22.81 3.19
CA ILE A 587 -7.27 21.60 3.03
C ILE A 587 -8.71 21.91 2.66
N ASP A 588 -9.32 22.94 3.25
CA ASP A 588 -10.68 23.36 2.90
C ASP A 588 -10.73 23.80 1.43
N LEU A 589 -9.74 24.61 1.00
CA LEU A 589 -9.64 25.06 -0.39
C LEU A 589 -9.42 23.87 -1.35
N MET A 590 -8.54 22.94 -0.99
CA MET A 590 -8.35 21.71 -1.76
C MET A 590 -9.65 20.92 -1.85
N THR A 591 -10.36 20.74 -0.74
CA THR A 591 -11.62 19.98 -0.66
C THR A 591 -12.66 20.57 -1.62
N ALA A 592 -12.88 21.88 -1.56
CA ALA A 592 -13.81 22.57 -2.45
C ALA A 592 -13.37 22.47 -3.93
N LYS A 593 -12.06 22.56 -4.20
CA LYS A 593 -11.51 22.40 -5.56
C LYS A 593 -11.67 20.99 -6.10
N LEU A 594 -11.43 19.97 -5.28
CA LEU A 594 -11.61 18.57 -5.64
C LEU A 594 -13.07 18.29 -5.97
N MET A 595 -13.96 18.62 -5.04
CA MET A 595 -15.38 18.32 -5.18
C MET A 595 -15.98 19.08 -6.36
N SER A 596 -15.56 20.33 -6.61
CA SER A 596 -16.01 21.08 -7.79
C SER A 596 -15.50 20.56 -9.14
N LYS A 597 -14.37 19.84 -9.14
CA LYS A 597 -13.82 19.19 -10.34
C LYS A 597 -14.38 17.80 -10.59
N TRP A 598 -14.81 17.10 -9.55
CA TRP A 598 -15.19 15.69 -9.61
C TRP A 598 -16.71 15.49 -9.63
N ALA A 599 -17.41 16.16 -8.71
CA ALA A 599 -18.87 16.12 -8.60
C ALA A 599 -19.48 17.36 -9.28
N SER A 600 -19.82 17.25 -10.56
CA SER A 600 -20.35 18.35 -11.37
C SER A 600 -21.65 18.94 -10.80
N SER A 601 -21.82 20.25 -10.96
CA SER A 601 -23.03 21.01 -10.64
C SER A 601 -23.39 21.88 -11.85
N GLU A 602 -24.26 21.35 -12.72
CA GLU A 602 -24.46 21.86 -14.10
C GLU A 602 -25.10 23.25 -14.15
N ASP A 603 -25.90 23.61 -13.15
CA ASP A 603 -26.64 24.88 -13.08
C ASP A 603 -25.93 25.98 -12.28
N LYS A 604 -24.66 25.76 -11.89
CA LYS A 604 -23.93 26.69 -11.02
C LYS A 604 -22.82 27.41 -11.79
N ARG A 605 -22.54 28.66 -11.39
CA ARG A 605 -21.32 29.36 -11.83
C ARG A 605 -20.11 28.59 -11.36
N SER A 606 -19.16 28.38 -12.25
CA SER A 606 -17.87 27.71 -12.01
C SER A 606 -17.23 28.10 -10.68
N TRP A 607 -16.91 27.12 -9.84
CA TRP A 607 -16.20 27.32 -8.57
C TRP A 607 -14.82 27.99 -8.75
N ASN A 608 -14.23 27.87 -9.94
CA ASN A 608 -12.96 28.52 -10.26
C ASN A 608 -13.05 30.06 -10.26
N GLY A 609 -14.26 30.62 -10.35
CA GLY A 609 -14.47 32.07 -10.24
C GLY A 609 -14.60 32.57 -8.81
N VAL A 610 -14.57 31.72 -7.78
CA VAL A 610 -14.76 32.18 -6.39
C VAL A 610 -13.61 33.10 -5.96
N LYS A 611 -13.96 34.23 -5.33
CA LYS A 611 -12.99 35.09 -4.64
C LYS A 611 -12.49 34.39 -3.38
N GLU A 612 -11.39 33.63 -3.50
CA GLU A 612 -10.83 32.82 -2.42
C GLU A 612 -10.63 33.64 -1.12
N SER A 613 -10.12 34.87 -1.21
CA SER A 613 -9.91 35.75 -0.05
C SER A 613 -11.18 36.03 0.74
N LEU A 614 -12.33 36.19 0.08
CA LEU A 614 -13.62 36.40 0.74
C LEU A 614 -14.20 35.06 1.23
N TRP A 615 -14.02 34.00 0.46
CA TRP A 615 -14.48 32.67 0.85
C TRP A 615 -13.76 32.17 2.11
N TYR A 616 -12.48 32.51 2.30
CA TYR A 616 -11.75 32.23 3.54
C TYR A 616 -12.43 32.80 4.81
N HIS A 617 -13.21 33.88 4.64
CA HIS A 617 -13.99 34.54 5.67
C HIS A 617 -15.48 34.11 5.67
N GLY A 618 -15.83 33.04 4.96
CA GLY A 618 -17.19 32.49 4.86
C GLY A 618 -18.11 33.23 3.89
N LYS A 619 -17.60 34.16 3.06
CA LYS A 619 -18.40 34.91 2.08
C LYS A 619 -18.21 34.37 0.67
N LEU A 620 -19.29 33.92 0.04
CA LEU A 620 -19.26 33.41 -1.32
C LEU A 620 -19.52 34.53 -2.34
N GLU A 621 -18.48 34.91 -3.06
CA GLU A 621 -18.57 35.85 -4.18
C GLU A 621 -17.75 35.35 -5.38
N PHE A 622 -18.16 35.75 -6.58
CA PHE A 622 -17.52 35.35 -7.83
C PHE A 622 -16.84 36.54 -8.53
N GLN A 623 -15.69 36.30 -9.15
CA GLN A 623 -15.00 37.20 -10.06
C GLN A 623 -15.51 36.97 -11.48
N GLY A 624 -16.19 37.96 -12.07
CA GLY A 624 -16.61 37.92 -13.46
C GLY A 624 -17.38 36.66 -13.87
N ARG A 625 -17.45 36.39 -15.18
CA ARG A 625 -17.90 35.09 -15.72
C ARG A 625 -16.66 34.27 -16.07
N VAL A 626 -16.41 33.21 -15.31
CA VAL A 626 -15.40 32.20 -15.65
C VAL A 626 -16.09 31.06 -16.39
N ALA A 627 -15.52 30.60 -17.50
CA ALA A 627 -16.06 29.47 -18.24
C ALA A 627 -16.19 28.23 -17.35
N ASN A 628 -17.25 27.45 -17.56
CA ASN A 628 -17.39 26.17 -16.91
C ASN A 628 -16.30 25.23 -17.43
N VAL A 629 -15.48 24.71 -16.51
CA VAL A 629 -14.43 23.75 -16.85
C VAL A 629 -15.08 22.39 -16.98
N LYS A 630 -14.68 21.63 -18.00
CA LYS A 630 -15.13 20.25 -18.19
C LYS A 630 -14.86 19.43 -16.92
N ASN A 631 -15.88 18.70 -16.46
CA ASN A 631 -15.80 17.84 -15.28
C ASN A 631 -14.68 16.80 -15.46
N GLU A 632 -13.94 16.50 -14.39
CA GLU A 632 -12.96 15.41 -14.33
C GLU A 632 -13.61 14.22 -13.63
N PRO A 633 -14.12 13.22 -14.38
CA PRO A 633 -14.82 12.08 -13.76
C PRO A 633 -13.88 11.17 -12.96
N ASP A 634 -12.58 11.12 -13.30
CA ASP A 634 -11.58 10.33 -12.60
C ASP A 634 -11.17 11.03 -11.29
N MET A 635 -11.55 10.42 -10.16
CA MET A 635 -11.28 10.99 -8.84
C MET A 635 -9.77 11.19 -8.61
N LEU A 636 -8.91 10.28 -9.09
CA LEU A 636 -7.47 10.36 -8.85
C LEU A 636 -6.85 11.53 -9.61
N LEU A 637 -7.28 11.76 -10.87
CA LEU A 637 -6.88 12.94 -11.63
C LEU A 637 -7.43 14.23 -11.01
N ALA A 638 -8.68 14.22 -10.53
CA ALA A 638 -9.27 15.36 -9.84
C ALA A 638 -8.47 15.72 -8.58
N VAL A 639 -8.06 14.73 -7.78
CA VAL A 639 -7.18 14.90 -6.61
C VAL A 639 -5.84 15.48 -7.03
N ALA A 640 -5.15 14.83 -7.98
CA ALA A 640 -3.81 15.23 -8.40
C ALA A 640 -3.76 16.68 -8.92
N LYS A 641 -4.79 17.11 -9.66
CA LYS A 641 -4.92 18.50 -10.15
C LYS A 641 -5.34 19.49 -9.05
N SER A 642 -6.12 19.04 -8.07
CA SER A 642 -6.59 19.91 -6.98
C SER A 642 -5.50 20.22 -5.96
N LYS A 643 -4.47 19.37 -5.84
CA LYS A 643 -3.30 19.63 -4.99
C LYS A 643 -2.56 20.93 -5.31
N ASP A 644 -2.67 21.46 -6.54
CA ASP A 644 -1.99 22.70 -6.95
C ASP A 644 -2.51 23.96 -6.24
N VAL A 645 -3.70 23.91 -5.61
CA VAL A 645 -4.24 25.07 -4.86
C VAL A 645 -3.66 25.21 -3.47
N CYS A 646 -3.01 24.16 -2.94
CA CYS A 646 -2.37 24.22 -1.64
C CYS A 646 -1.16 25.16 -1.71
N LYS A 647 -1.09 26.13 -0.80
CA LYS A 647 0.05 27.05 -0.71
C LYS A 647 1.31 26.34 -0.20
N GLN A 648 1.13 25.32 0.64
CA GLN A 648 2.22 24.53 1.20
C GLN A 648 2.33 23.17 0.50
N TYR A 649 3.51 22.90 -0.04
CA TYR A 649 3.92 21.59 -0.53
C TYR A 649 3.75 20.50 0.53
N MET A 650 4.11 20.78 1.79
CA MET A 650 3.91 19.82 2.89
C MET A 650 2.43 19.45 3.10
N THR A 651 1.51 20.38 2.83
CA THR A 651 0.07 20.10 2.90
C THR A 651 -0.40 19.28 1.71
N SER A 652 -0.01 19.63 0.48
CA SER A 652 -0.38 18.84 -0.71
C SER A 652 0.23 17.44 -0.72
N ALA A 653 1.40 17.28 -0.10
CA ALA A 653 2.08 16.01 0.05
C ALA A 653 1.47 15.08 1.10
N ALA A 654 0.69 15.62 2.05
CA ALA A 654 -0.03 14.81 3.01
C ALA A 654 -1.18 14.01 2.36
N ILE A 655 -1.75 14.53 1.27
CA ILE A 655 -2.98 14.01 0.67
C ILE A 655 -2.68 12.73 -0.12
N VAL A 656 -3.25 11.62 0.31
CA VAL A 656 -3.08 10.30 -0.32
C VAL A 656 -4.43 9.63 -0.51
N VAL A 657 -4.55 8.83 -1.57
CA VAL A 657 -5.72 8.04 -1.88
C VAL A 657 -5.37 6.55 -1.80
N ARG A 658 -6.13 5.76 -1.04
CA ARG A 658 -5.96 4.31 -0.87
C ARG A 658 -7.19 3.56 -1.39
N GLY A 659 -7.00 2.55 -2.23
CA GLY A 659 -8.08 1.72 -2.76
C GLY A 659 -8.28 1.81 -4.27
N LEU A 660 -9.47 1.45 -4.73
CA LEU A 660 -9.80 1.37 -6.15
C LEU A 660 -9.82 2.76 -6.80
N PRO A 661 -9.41 2.88 -8.08
CA PRO A 661 -9.71 4.06 -8.88
C PRO A 661 -11.22 4.22 -9.03
N VAL A 662 -11.75 5.42 -8.78
CA VAL A 662 -13.19 5.71 -8.82
C VAL A 662 -13.51 6.71 -9.92
N LYS A 663 -14.60 6.44 -10.65
CA LYS A 663 -15.16 7.38 -11.62
C LYS A 663 -16.62 7.72 -11.30
N LEU A 664 -16.94 9.00 -11.37
CA LEU A 664 -18.32 9.48 -11.41
C LEU A 664 -18.79 9.54 -12.85
N VAL A 665 -19.93 8.92 -13.13
CA VAL A 665 -20.60 8.97 -14.43
C VAL A 665 -22.03 9.45 -14.26
N ASP A 666 -22.56 10.05 -15.32
CA ASP A 666 -23.93 10.56 -15.36
C ASP A 666 -24.99 9.46 -15.26
#